data_AF-A0A4S8PKA0-F1
#
_entry.id   AF-A0A4S8PKA0-F1
#
_cell.length_a   1.000
_cell.length_b   1.000
_cell.length_c   1.000
_cell.angle_alpha   90.00
_cell.angle_beta   90.00
_cell.angle_gamma   90.00
#
_symmetry.space_group_name_H-M   'P 1'
#
loop_
_entity.id
_entity.type
_entity.pdbx_description
1 polymer ?
#
loop_
_entity_poly.entity_id
_entity_poly.type
_entity_poly.pdbx_seq_one_letter_code
_entity_poly.pdbx_strand_id
1 'polypeptide(L)'
;MEFAVVEVRRPGAMSARVYRELFAPSFPAEELESEASVEAALDAGEGSLLVAVDEDGAPGGAAFGRWSEASRVQLLTYLAVDGRTRGHGVGGRLLREAVGVWRERYDPCLVVAEIESPDAPASEAHGDPRRRLAFYEAAGARVLDLPYFQPGIGGPAHRVPGMLLLALHVAPPFTPDGPDLVAAAPLRRFIVEYLEASEGKVGADAETGELLRALDRPGGVRLDAPGGGRASLASGDMTFGPPAPHSHLDVLDGLGLFEFAVGHNAFELRIGGDPIACDEHDQGGSIGWIAKRLVPQPDRDALHRPDAWVEPEEWDVLRQWLRHVEPGDDPAPLRPLVSLMESGSYRVSIQTLPYVHIRAADPAKPSFWYADEDLPQFGNTFIPTHHWPPPDREAVADYRARLRTGRAHPAVVLLTHPESAAYYVLDGHHKLAAYLALERDPVCVIVMPETERSRGHLSYLDHESEEYRFEENAFGEGVLALHGVDGASALRIGGKPFLVEGYTGSGTVDRLAVRSGNPWFRRKVRHLRDWLREPDQCSAAEMTRTIWRLLAPGRYGLRRWTPEVYYVQSTAERRYTSWYVGITTPDLGPVLVPTDQWPPPDRDAVHEYRRMIEDGKRPLVLTMRAGPAEDEEDAVAFIVDGHHKLAAYALAGVAPHCLDVAKSSEEVACAPHDLVTVVGGDPELARLTANLLRYLEKPT
;
A
#
# COMPACT_ATOMS: atom_id res chain seq x y z
N MET A 1 20.91 -5.61 -18.76
CA MET A 1 22.38 -5.66 -18.71
C MET A 1 22.75 -6.13 -17.32
N GLU A 2 23.37 -7.29 -17.21
CA GLU A 2 23.72 -7.90 -15.92
C GLU A 2 25.12 -7.42 -15.50
N PHE A 3 25.28 -7.05 -14.22
CA PHE A 3 26.55 -6.64 -13.65
C PHE A 3 26.97 -7.61 -12.54
N ALA A 4 28.25 -7.97 -12.51
CA ALA A 4 28.87 -8.65 -11.39
C ALA A 4 29.65 -7.64 -10.54
N VAL A 5 29.56 -7.71 -9.23
CA VAL A 5 30.36 -6.87 -8.34
C VAL A 5 31.63 -7.64 -7.95
N VAL A 6 32.78 -7.02 -8.19
CA VAL A 6 34.09 -7.59 -7.88
C VAL A 6 34.87 -6.65 -6.98
N GLU A 7 35.67 -7.22 -6.10
CA GLU A 7 36.55 -6.46 -5.23
C GLU A 7 37.96 -6.35 -5.81
N VAL A 8 38.45 -5.12 -5.96
CA VAL A 8 39.81 -4.80 -6.37
C VAL A 8 40.66 -4.53 -5.12
N ARG A 9 41.56 -5.46 -4.81
CA ARG A 9 42.36 -5.45 -3.57
C ARG A 9 43.74 -4.83 -3.68
N ARG A 10 44.19 -4.56 -4.90
CA ARG A 10 45.51 -3.97 -5.19
C ARG A 10 45.41 -3.02 -6.37
N PRO A 11 46.30 -2.01 -6.44
CA PRO A 11 46.41 -1.17 -7.62
C PRO A 11 46.65 -1.98 -8.89
N GLY A 12 46.09 -1.50 -10.00
CA GLY A 12 46.27 -2.11 -11.32
C GLY A 12 45.38 -1.48 -12.39
N ALA A 13 45.26 -2.16 -13.52
CA ALA A 13 44.52 -1.64 -14.67
C ALA A 13 43.06 -1.27 -14.34
N MET A 14 42.39 -2.06 -13.50
CA MET A 14 41.01 -1.79 -13.11
C MET A 14 40.87 -0.54 -12.22
N SER A 15 41.74 -0.35 -11.21
CA SER A 15 41.68 0.84 -10.34
C SER A 15 41.98 2.12 -11.10
N ALA A 16 42.99 2.10 -11.98
CA ALA A 16 43.33 3.24 -12.84
C ALA A 16 42.18 3.58 -13.80
N ARG A 17 41.52 2.55 -14.36
CA ARG A 17 40.37 2.73 -15.25
C ARG A 17 39.17 3.33 -14.52
N VAL A 18 38.81 2.80 -13.35
CA VAL A 18 37.73 3.35 -12.51
C VAL A 18 38.01 4.80 -12.13
N TYR A 19 39.24 5.12 -11.73
CA TYR A 19 39.60 6.49 -11.36
C TYR A 19 39.35 7.46 -12.53
N ARG A 20 39.82 7.12 -13.73
CA ARG A 20 39.76 8.02 -14.90
C ARG A 20 38.38 8.06 -15.56
N GLU A 21 37.69 6.92 -15.63
CA GLU A 21 36.41 6.79 -16.37
C GLU A 21 35.19 7.07 -15.48
N LEU A 22 35.29 6.87 -14.15
CA LEU A 22 34.16 7.04 -13.24
C LEU A 22 34.38 8.15 -12.21
N PHE A 23 35.48 8.15 -11.44
CA PHE A 23 35.66 9.13 -10.35
C PHE A 23 35.98 10.52 -10.87
N ALA A 24 37.01 10.68 -11.72
CA ALA A 24 37.42 11.95 -12.29
C ALA A 24 36.29 12.76 -12.97
N PRO A 25 35.37 12.16 -13.74
CA PRO A 25 34.24 12.90 -14.30
C PRO A 25 33.07 13.11 -13.30
N SER A 26 33.00 12.35 -12.21
CA SER A 26 31.86 12.41 -11.27
C SER A 26 32.05 13.42 -10.14
N PHE A 27 33.30 13.76 -9.78
CA PHE A 27 33.61 14.62 -8.64
C PHE A 27 34.39 15.89 -9.07
N PRO A 28 34.14 17.04 -8.43
CA PRO A 28 35.00 18.21 -8.56
C PRO A 28 36.46 17.92 -8.17
N ALA A 29 37.40 18.67 -8.73
CA ALA A 29 38.83 18.46 -8.47
C ALA A 29 39.19 18.71 -6.99
N GLU A 30 38.44 19.56 -6.31
CA GLU A 30 38.60 19.91 -4.90
C GLU A 30 38.17 18.78 -3.95
N GLU A 31 37.33 17.85 -4.43
CA GLU A 31 36.80 16.71 -3.67
C GLU A 31 37.49 15.39 -4.03
N LEU A 32 38.33 15.41 -5.08
CA LEU A 32 38.97 14.23 -5.63
C LEU A 32 40.44 14.14 -5.21
N GLU A 33 40.77 13.09 -4.45
CA GLU A 33 42.15 12.71 -4.18
C GLU A 33 42.87 12.32 -5.48
N SER A 34 44.20 12.46 -5.51
CA SER A 34 44.99 12.04 -6.68
C SER A 34 44.88 10.53 -6.95
N GLU A 35 45.01 10.10 -8.20
CA GLU A 35 45.05 8.67 -8.58
C GLU A 35 46.10 7.91 -7.75
N ALA A 36 47.27 8.52 -7.55
CA ALA A 36 48.34 7.96 -6.74
C ALA A 36 47.96 7.80 -5.25
N SER A 37 47.14 8.69 -4.69
CA SER A 37 46.63 8.58 -3.32
C SER A 37 45.67 7.40 -3.16
N VAL A 38 44.77 7.21 -4.13
CA VAL A 38 43.83 6.07 -4.16
C VAL A 38 44.59 4.76 -4.29
N GLU A 39 45.59 4.70 -5.17
CA GLU A 39 46.44 3.51 -5.34
C GLU A 39 47.27 3.23 -4.08
N ALA A 40 47.87 4.24 -3.46
CA ALA A 40 48.62 4.08 -2.22
C ALA A 40 47.74 3.54 -1.08
N ALA A 41 46.49 4.01 -0.97
CA ALA A 41 45.55 3.49 0.02
C ALA A 41 45.21 2.01 -0.21
N LEU A 42 44.97 1.60 -1.47
CA LEU A 42 44.74 0.20 -1.81
C LEU A 42 45.95 -0.68 -1.48
N ASP A 43 47.16 -0.21 -1.77
CA ASP A 43 48.40 -0.97 -1.51
C ASP A 43 48.69 -1.10 0.00
N ALA A 44 48.40 -0.05 0.78
CA ALA A 44 48.52 -0.04 2.23
C ALA A 44 47.43 -0.87 2.94
N GLY A 45 46.38 -1.31 2.23
CA GLY A 45 45.22 -1.99 2.81
C GLY A 45 44.26 -1.07 3.57
N GLU A 46 44.48 0.25 3.49
CA GLU A 46 43.63 1.30 4.04
C GLU A 46 42.48 1.66 3.09
N GLY A 47 42.58 1.27 1.82
CA GLY A 47 41.55 1.45 0.80
C GLY A 47 40.84 0.14 0.45
N SER A 48 39.56 0.23 0.09
CA SER A 48 38.78 -0.87 -0.47
C SER A 48 37.98 -0.40 -1.67
N LEU A 49 38.14 -1.05 -2.81
CA LEU A 49 37.47 -0.73 -4.07
C LEU A 49 36.59 -1.89 -4.52
N LEU A 50 35.28 -1.66 -4.64
CA LEU A 50 34.34 -2.56 -5.28
C LEU A 50 33.91 -1.98 -6.63
N VAL A 51 33.81 -2.83 -7.64
CA VAL A 51 33.50 -2.43 -9.03
C VAL A 51 32.39 -3.32 -9.57
N ALA A 52 31.34 -2.71 -10.11
CA ALA A 52 30.33 -3.40 -10.90
C ALA A 52 30.85 -3.49 -12.33
N VAL A 53 31.12 -4.70 -12.81
CA VAL A 53 31.60 -4.98 -14.16
C VAL A 53 30.52 -5.66 -14.99
N ASP A 54 30.40 -5.27 -16.25
CA ASP A 54 29.52 -5.97 -17.21
C ASP A 54 30.17 -7.28 -17.71
N GLU A 55 29.48 -7.97 -18.62
CA GLU A 55 29.95 -9.23 -19.23
C GLU A 55 31.28 -9.08 -19.98
N ASP A 56 31.58 -7.88 -20.49
CA ASP A 56 32.83 -7.56 -21.19
C ASP A 56 33.94 -7.10 -20.23
N GLY A 57 33.66 -7.06 -18.93
CA GLY A 57 34.59 -6.61 -17.89
C GLY A 57 34.76 -5.09 -17.84
N ALA A 58 33.87 -4.31 -18.45
CA ALA A 58 33.89 -2.86 -18.36
C ALA A 58 33.19 -2.35 -17.08
N PRO A 59 33.73 -1.32 -16.41
CA PRO A 59 33.18 -0.83 -15.16
C PRO A 59 31.91 0.00 -15.41
N GLY A 60 30.77 -0.47 -14.91
CA GLY A 60 29.50 0.26 -14.89
C GLY A 60 29.30 1.11 -13.63
N GLY A 61 30.05 0.84 -12.57
CA GLY A 61 30.04 1.65 -11.35
C GLY A 61 31.11 1.18 -10.35
N ALA A 62 31.43 2.02 -9.38
CA ALA A 62 32.41 1.69 -8.36
C ALA A 62 32.12 2.38 -7.01
N ALA A 63 32.48 1.69 -5.93
CA ALA A 63 32.47 2.20 -4.56
C ALA A 63 33.89 2.08 -3.98
N PHE A 64 34.47 3.19 -3.54
CA PHE A 64 35.76 3.25 -2.87
C PHE A 64 35.58 3.77 -1.45
N GLY A 65 36.18 3.06 -0.48
CA GLY A 65 36.17 3.48 0.91
C GLY A 65 37.56 3.47 1.55
N ARG A 66 37.74 4.34 2.55
CA ARG A 66 38.92 4.42 3.41
C ARG A 66 38.66 3.93 4.83
N TRP A 67 39.50 3.03 5.31
CA TRP A 67 39.46 2.47 6.65
C TRP A 67 40.36 3.27 7.60
N SER A 68 39.79 3.79 8.69
CA SER A 68 40.55 4.31 9.82
C SER A 68 40.58 3.27 10.94
N GLU A 69 41.70 2.57 11.08
CA GLU A 69 41.89 1.49 12.06
C GLU A 69 41.76 2.00 13.50
N ALA A 70 42.33 3.18 13.79
CA ALA A 70 42.39 3.73 15.14
C ALA A 70 41.00 4.13 15.68
N SER A 71 40.16 4.72 14.83
CA SER A 71 38.77 5.05 15.15
C SER A 71 37.78 3.90 14.91
N ARG A 72 38.22 2.88 14.16
CA ARG A 72 37.39 1.79 13.62
C ARG A 72 36.21 2.32 12.80
N VAL A 73 36.43 3.36 12.01
CA VAL A 73 35.41 3.96 11.13
C VAL A 73 35.80 3.74 9.67
N GLN A 74 34.84 3.27 8.88
CA GLN A 74 34.97 3.14 7.44
C GLN A 74 34.25 4.32 6.77
N LEU A 75 34.98 5.13 6.01
CA LEU A 75 34.41 6.18 5.17
C LEU A 75 34.16 5.63 3.76
N LEU A 76 32.94 5.76 3.24
CA LEU A 76 32.66 5.68 1.81
C LEU A 76 33.08 7.01 1.19
N THR A 77 34.24 7.01 0.54
CA THR A 77 34.85 8.22 -0.04
C THR A 77 34.27 8.51 -1.41
N TYR A 78 34.11 7.50 -2.28
CA TYR A 78 33.56 7.68 -3.62
C TYR A 78 32.53 6.60 -3.96
N LEU A 79 31.39 7.02 -4.49
CA LEU A 79 30.42 6.14 -5.15
C LEU A 79 30.02 6.78 -6.49
N ALA A 80 30.35 6.10 -7.59
CA ALA A 80 30.08 6.59 -8.93
C ALA A 80 29.48 5.48 -9.80
N VAL A 81 28.51 5.86 -10.64
CA VAL A 81 27.84 4.95 -11.61
C VAL A 81 27.86 5.61 -12.97
N ASP A 82 28.26 4.85 -14.00
CA ASP A 82 28.28 5.28 -15.39
C ASP A 82 26.88 5.74 -15.81
N GLY A 83 26.80 6.92 -16.45
CA GLY A 83 25.54 7.54 -16.84
C GLY A 83 24.61 6.64 -17.66
N ARG A 84 25.17 5.72 -18.46
CA ARG A 84 24.42 4.75 -19.30
C ARG A 84 23.76 3.64 -18.49
N THR A 85 24.18 3.46 -17.24
CA THR A 85 23.75 2.36 -16.34
C THR A 85 22.94 2.85 -15.14
N ARG A 86 22.77 4.19 -15.00
CA ARG A 86 21.91 4.79 -13.98
C ARG A 86 20.46 4.32 -14.16
N GLY A 87 19.71 4.25 -13.06
CA GLY A 87 18.31 3.77 -13.07
C GLY A 87 18.11 2.24 -13.11
N HIS A 88 19.19 1.46 -13.22
CA HIS A 88 19.12 -0.02 -13.29
C HIS A 88 19.47 -0.72 -11.96
N GLY A 89 19.48 0.02 -10.84
CA GLY A 89 19.78 -0.53 -9.50
C GLY A 89 21.26 -0.82 -9.19
N VAL A 90 22.19 -0.56 -10.12
CA VAL A 90 23.64 -0.83 -9.95
C VAL A 90 24.23 -0.15 -8.70
N GLY A 91 23.93 1.15 -8.49
CA GLY A 91 24.42 1.90 -7.35
C GLY A 91 23.96 1.35 -6.00
N GLY A 92 22.67 0.97 -5.90
CA GLY A 92 22.11 0.40 -4.67
C GLY A 92 22.69 -0.98 -4.36
N ARG A 93 22.95 -1.79 -5.40
CA ARG A 93 23.66 -3.06 -5.25
C ARG A 93 25.11 -2.85 -4.78
N LEU A 94 25.86 -1.97 -5.42
CA LEU A 94 27.23 -1.63 -5.03
C LEU A 94 27.33 -1.15 -3.59
N LEU A 95 26.44 -0.25 -3.16
CA LEU A 95 26.42 0.26 -1.79
C LEU A 95 26.19 -0.87 -0.77
N ARG A 96 25.18 -1.72 -0.99
CA ARG A 96 24.89 -2.85 -0.08
C ARG A 96 26.04 -3.84 -0.01
N GLU A 97 26.62 -4.21 -1.15
CA GLU A 97 27.74 -5.15 -1.19
C GLU A 97 29.01 -4.55 -0.56
N ALA A 98 29.31 -3.28 -0.82
CA ALA A 98 30.45 -2.59 -0.19
C ALA A 98 30.31 -2.54 1.33
N VAL A 99 29.17 -2.09 1.84
CA VAL A 99 28.89 -2.07 3.28
C VAL A 99 28.97 -3.48 3.88
N GLY A 100 28.46 -4.50 3.18
CA GLY A 100 28.57 -5.91 3.61
C GLY A 100 30.02 -6.38 3.73
N VAL A 101 30.82 -6.18 2.70
CA VAL A 101 32.25 -6.54 2.67
C VAL A 101 33.03 -5.83 3.78
N TRP A 102 32.77 -4.54 3.99
CA TRP A 102 33.47 -3.76 5.01
C TRP A 102 33.07 -4.18 6.43
N ARG A 103 31.79 -4.51 6.65
CA ARG A 103 31.33 -5.04 7.94
C ARG A 103 32.00 -6.36 8.29
N GLU A 104 32.10 -7.26 7.32
CA GLU A 104 32.74 -8.56 7.54
C GLU A 104 34.26 -8.44 7.73
N ARG A 105 34.91 -7.58 6.93
CA ARG A 105 36.37 -7.45 6.96
C ARG A 105 36.89 -6.68 8.16
N TYR A 106 36.30 -5.52 8.44
CA TYR A 106 36.89 -4.54 9.35
C TYR A 106 36.20 -4.50 10.72
N ASP A 107 35.01 -5.12 10.85
CA ASP A 107 34.14 -4.99 12.03
C ASP A 107 34.07 -3.52 12.50
N PRO A 108 33.58 -2.59 11.67
CA PRO A 108 33.63 -1.17 11.96
C PRO A 108 32.64 -0.80 13.07
N CYS A 109 33.01 0.18 13.91
CA CYS A 109 32.04 0.84 14.79
C CYS A 109 30.96 1.52 13.96
N LEU A 110 31.39 2.21 12.90
CA LEU A 110 30.54 2.92 11.95
C LEU A 110 31.04 2.76 10.52
N VAL A 111 30.11 2.67 9.58
CA VAL A 111 30.36 3.01 8.17
C VAL A 111 29.66 4.33 7.89
N VAL A 112 30.40 5.33 7.41
CA VAL A 112 29.90 6.68 7.16
C VAL A 112 30.09 7.10 5.70
N ALA A 113 29.32 8.09 5.24
CA ALA A 113 29.45 8.68 3.91
C ALA A 113 29.26 10.20 3.99
N GLU A 114 29.90 10.93 3.08
CA GLU A 114 29.78 12.37 2.94
C GLU A 114 28.93 12.70 1.72
N ILE A 115 27.98 13.62 1.87
CA ILE A 115 27.20 14.16 0.76
C ILE A 115 26.97 15.66 0.97
N GLU A 116 26.70 16.39 -0.11
CA GLU A 116 26.26 17.78 -0.03
C GLU A 116 24.91 17.87 0.68
N SER A 117 24.69 18.98 1.39
CA SER A 117 23.39 19.31 1.96
C SER A 117 22.31 19.33 0.87
N PRO A 118 21.08 18.85 1.14
CA PRO A 118 19.96 18.95 0.20
C PRO A 118 19.63 20.40 -0.20
N ASP A 119 20.11 21.40 0.57
CA ASP A 119 19.93 22.82 0.27
C ASP A 119 20.95 23.36 -0.76
N ALA A 120 21.99 22.59 -1.07
CA ALA A 120 22.95 22.96 -2.12
C ALA A 120 22.29 22.96 -3.51
N PRO A 121 22.74 23.83 -4.43
CA PRO A 121 22.19 23.90 -5.78
C PRO A 121 22.46 22.60 -6.55
N ALA A 122 21.49 22.15 -7.33
CA ALA A 122 21.70 21.03 -8.25
C ALA A 122 22.71 21.40 -9.35
N SER A 123 23.56 20.45 -9.71
CA SER A 123 24.55 20.58 -10.77
C SER A 123 24.21 19.66 -11.93
N GLU A 124 24.26 20.15 -13.17
CA GLU A 124 24.13 19.27 -14.35
C GLU A 124 25.27 18.25 -14.43
N ALA A 125 26.47 18.61 -13.96
CA ALA A 125 27.65 17.75 -14.00
C ALA A 125 27.66 16.72 -12.85
N HIS A 126 27.28 17.14 -11.64
CA HIS A 126 27.44 16.34 -10.43
C HIS A 126 26.11 15.83 -9.85
N GLY A 127 24.97 16.21 -10.41
CA GLY A 127 23.65 15.74 -10.00
C GLY A 127 22.97 16.61 -8.94
N ASP A 128 21.87 16.09 -8.41
CA ASP A 128 20.99 16.79 -7.47
C ASP A 128 21.26 16.29 -6.02
N PRO A 129 21.75 17.16 -5.12
CA PRO A 129 22.00 16.81 -3.71
C PRO A 129 20.80 16.18 -3.00
N ARG A 130 19.57 16.59 -3.33
CA ARG A 130 18.36 15.99 -2.76
C ARG A 130 18.20 14.53 -3.18
N ARG A 131 18.38 14.24 -4.46
CA ARG A 131 18.34 12.86 -4.98
C ARG A 131 19.45 11.98 -4.39
N ARG A 132 20.62 12.56 -4.13
CA ARG A 132 21.73 11.87 -3.47
C ARG A 132 21.38 11.48 -2.04
N LEU A 133 20.79 12.39 -1.26
CA LEU A 133 20.31 12.06 0.08
C LEU A 133 19.24 10.94 0.04
N ALA A 134 18.24 11.04 -0.85
CA ALA A 134 17.24 9.98 -1.07
C ALA A 134 17.85 8.61 -1.33
N PHE A 135 18.86 8.56 -2.20
CA PHE A 135 19.52 7.31 -2.54
C PHE A 135 20.12 6.62 -1.31
N TYR A 136 20.77 7.38 -0.43
CA TYR A 136 21.35 6.82 0.80
C TYR A 136 20.27 6.49 1.84
N GLU A 137 19.25 7.34 1.99
CA GLU A 137 18.14 7.09 2.93
C GLU A 137 17.34 5.83 2.55
N ALA A 138 17.10 5.59 1.26
CA ALA A 138 16.47 4.36 0.76
C ALA A 138 17.31 3.11 1.06
N ALA A 139 18.63 3.25 1.23
CA ALA A 139 19.53 2.19 1.66
C ALA A 139 19.62 2.06 3.19
N GLY A 140 18.82 2.81 3.95
CA GLY A 140 18.79 2.81 5.42
C GLY A 140 19.81 3.73 6.07
N ALA A 141 20.45 4.63 5.31
CA ALA A 141 21.35 5.62 5.88
C ALA A 141 20.60 6.65 6.73
N ARG A 142 21.27 7.19 7.74
CA ARG A 142 20.74 8.24 8.61
C ARG A 142 21.71 9.39 8.75
N VAL A 143 21.20 10.61 8.80
CA VAL A 143 22.03 11.82 8.97
C VAL A 143 22.51 11.91 10.42
N LEU A 144 23.80 12.21 10.63
CA LEU A 144 24.33 12.58 11.94
C LEU A 144 24.08 14.06 12.19
N ASP A 145 23.41 14.43 13.29
CA ASP A 145 23.15 15.83 13.68
C ASP A 145 24.45 16.52 14.09
N LEU A 146 25.23 16.90 13.09
CA LEU A 146 26.52 17.56 13.22
C LEU A 146 26.61 18.75 12.27
N PRO A 147 27.31 19.82 12.68
CA PRO A 147 27.63 20.94 11.80
C PRO A 147 28.76 20.58 10.84
N TYR A 148 28.55 19.55 10.02
CA TYR A 148 29.60 18.92 9.25
C TYR A 148 30.06 19.77 8.05
N PHE A 149 31.35 19.66 7.75
CA PHE A 149 32.01 20.14 6.55
C PHE A 149 33.02 19.07 6.15
N GLN A 150 33.28 18.94 4.85
CA GLN A 150 34.34 18.04 4.40
C GLN A 150 35.69 18.74 4.64
N PRO A 151 36.64 18.08 5.33
CA PRO A 151 38.01 18.57 5.48
C PRO A 151 38.65 18.89 4.13
N GLY A 152 39.41 19.98 4.07
CA GLY A 152 39.98 20.43 2.80
C GLY A 152 41.15 19.56 2.33
N ILE A 153 41.01 18.91 1.18
CA ILE A 153 42.10 18.13 0.56
C ILE A 153 43.24 19.09 0.22
N GLY A 154 44.40 18.91 0.87
CA GLY A 154 45.57 19.78 0.67
C GLY A 154 45.59 21.03 1.53
N GLY A 155 44.67 21.17 2.51
CA GLY A 155 44.72 22.22 3.53
C GLY A 155 43.37 22.84 3.87
N PRO A 156 43.28 23.58 4.99
CA PRO A 156 42.01 24.14 5.50
C PRO A 156 41.36 25.18 4.57
N ALA A 157 42.10 25.73 3.60
CA ALA A 157 41.57 26.66 2.61
C ALA A 157 40.70 25.97 1.54
N HIS A 158 40.72 24.64 1.48
CA HIS A 158 39.99 23.81 0.50
C HIS A 158 38.79 23.07 1.11
N ARG A 159 38.36 23.45 2.32
CA ARG A 159 37.17 22.85 2.95
C ARG A 159 35.94 23.03 2.07
N VAL A 160 35.08 22.01 2.06
CA VAL A 160 33.77 22.08 1.39
C VAL A 160 32.71 22.26 2.47
N PRO A 161 32.13 23.47 2.62
CA PRO A 161 31.09 23.73 3.60
C PRO A 161 29.75 23.14 3.14
N GLY A 162 28.79 23.03 4.06
CA GLY A 162 27.44 22.60 3.73
C GLY A 162 27.34 21.12 3.37
N MET A 163 28.18 20.28 3.98
CA MET A 163 28.15 18.83 3.82
C MET A 163 27.38 18.18 4.96
N LEU A 164 26.85 16.99 4.72
CA LEU A 164 26.27 16.09 5.72
C LEU A 164 27.15 14.86 5.87
N LEU A 165 27.23 14.35 7.10
CA LEU A 165 27.81 13.05 7.39
C LEU A 165 26.69 12.06 7.67
N LEU A 166 26.63 10.98 6.90
CA LEU A 166 25.63 9.93 7.03
C LEU A 166 26.21 8.71 7.73
N ALA A 167 25.42 8.04 8.55
CA ALA A 167 25.70 6.70 9.05
C ALA A 167 25.01 5.66 8.15
N LEU A 168 25.80 4.85 7.45
CA LEU A 168 25.35 3.71 6.64
C LEU A 168 25.24 2.41 7.46
N HIS A 169 26.04 2.33 8.53
CA HIS A 169 26.03 1.25 9.49
C HIS A 169 26.49 1.76 10.85
N VAL A 170 25.85 1.29 11.91
CA VAL A 170 26.30 1.46 13.29
C VAL A 170 26.26 0.10 13.96
N ALA A 171 27.38 -0.34 14.54
CA ALA A 171 27.41 -1.60 15.27
C ALA A 171 26.63 -1.47 16.59
N PRO A 172 25.83 -2.49 17.01
CA PRO A 172 24.93 -2.37 18.17
C PRO A 172 25.54 -1.87 19.49
N PRO A 173 26.81 -2.19 19.85
CA PRO A 173 27.43 -1.65 21.05
C PRO A 173 27.61 -0.13 21.05
N PHE A 174 27.50 0.52 19.89
CA PHE A 174 27.66 1.96 19.71
C PHE A 174 26.33 2.71 19.63
N THR A 175 25.22 2.05 19.97
CA THR A 175 23.89 2.66 20.18
C THR A 175 23.39 2.44 21.62
N PRO A 176 24.12 2.92 22.65
CA PRO A 176 23.91 2.51 24.05
C PRO A 176 22.55 2.94 24.62
N ASP A 177 22.01 4.07 24.16
CA ASP A 177 20.77 4.67 24.67
C ASP A 177 19.61 4.53 23.68
N GLY A 178 19.71 3.59 22.73
CA GLY A 178 18.69 3.29 21.72
C GLY A 178 19.15 3.55 20.28
N PRO A 179 18.33 3.17 19.29
CA PRO A 179 18.71 3.13 17.87
C PRO A 179 18.89 4.51 17.23
N ASP A 180 18.52 5.59 17.92
CA ASP A 180 18.56 6.98 17.43
C ASP A 180 19.78 7.77 17.91
N LEU A 181 20.69 7.12 18.64
CA LEU A 181 21.88 7.74 19.23
C LEU A 181 23.13 6.92 18.89
N VAL A 182 24.20 7.62 18.55
CA VAL A 182 25.52 7.05 18.28
C VAL A 182 26.50 7.50 19.37
N ALA A 183 27.30 6.56 19.85
CA ALA A 183 28.41 6.86 20.75
C ALA A 183 29.38 7.87 20.09
N ALA A 184 29.59 9.01 20.75
CA ALA A 184 30.39 10.09 20.18
C ALA A 184 31.89 9.77 20.05
N ALA A 185 32.45 8.92 20.92
CA ALA A 185 33.90 8.74 21.02
C ALA A 185 34.58 8.22 19.75
N PRO A 186 34.09 7.15 19.07
CA PRO A 186 34.67 6.70 17.81
C PRO A 186 34.57 7.77 16.72
N LEU A 187 33.41 8.45 16.62
CA LEU A 187 33.18 9.47 15.61
C LEU A 187 34.07 10.70 15.83
N ARG A 188 34.22 11.14 17.08
CA ARG A 188 35.10 12.26 17.44
C ARG A 188 36.56 11.96 17.11
N ARG A 189 37.01 10.74 17.40
CA ARG A 189 38.37 10.30 17.05
C ARG A 189 38.57 10.31 15.53
N PHE A 190 37.63 9.75 14.77
CA PHE A 190 37.65 9.76 13.32
C PHE A 190 37.74 11.18 12.74
N ILE A 191 36.91 12.12 13.21
CA ILE A 191 36.92 13.51 12.72
C ILE A 191 38.26 14.20 12.98
N VAL A 192 38.86 13.99 14.16
CA VAL A 192 40.19 14.54 14.48
C VAL A 192 41.25 13.96 13.54
N GLU A 193 41.28 12.64 13.36
CA GLU A 193 42.22 11.97 12.46
C GLU A 193 42.04 12.44 11.00
N TYR A 194 40.80 12.63 10.55
CA TYR A 194 40.51 13.05 9.18
C TYR A 194 40.91 14.51 8.91
N LEU A 195 40.69 15.41 9.88
CA LEU A 195 41.18 16.80 9.82
C LEU A 195 42.71 16.85 9.81
N GLU A 196 43.38 16.07 10.66
CA GLU A 196 44.85 16.01 10.68
C GLU A 196 45.42 15.45 9.38
N ALA A 197 44.81 14.40 8.82
CA ALA A 197 45.24 13.79 7.57
C ALA A 197 45.04 14.72 6.36
N SER A 198 43.91 15.43 6.31
CA SER A 198 43.55 16.28 5.16
C SER A 198 44.18 17.66 5.23
N GLU A 199 44.23 18.26 6.42
CA GLU A 199 44.63 19.66 6.63
C GLU A 199 45.99 19.81 7.34
N GLY A 200 46.59 18.69 7.79
CA GLY A 200 47.88 18.64 8.48
C GLY A 200 47.81 18.90 9.98
N LYS A 201 46.70 19.46 10.48
CA LYS A 201 46.43 19.70 11.92
C LYS A 201 44.95 19.96 12.15
N VAL A 202 44.48 19.78 13.38
CA VAL A 202 43.16 20.25 13.79
C VAL A 202 43.16 21.79 13.89
N GLY A 203 42.25 22.43 13.16
CA GLY A 203 42.04 23.88 13.21
C GLY A 203 41.54 24.36 14.58
N ALA A 204 41.87 25.61 14.94
CA ALA A 204 41.35 26.29 16.14
C ALA A 204 40.28 27.35 15.78
N ASP A 205 39.81 27.33 14.53
CA ASP A 205 38.74 28.18 14.02
C ASP A 205 37.36 27.80 14.58
N ALA A 206 36.40 28.72 14.40
CA ALA A 206 35.05 28.58 14.93
C ALA A 206 34.33 27.35 14.38
N GLU A 207 34.50 27.06 13.09
CA GLU A 207 33.84 25.95 12.40
C GLU A 207 34.31 24.59 12.97
N THR A 208 35.63 24.40 13.11
CA THR A 208 36.21 23.22 13.76
C THR A 208 35.75 23.12 15.22
N GLY A 209 35.74 24.25 15.94
CA GLY A 209 35.28 24.31 17.32
C GLY A 209 33.78 24.01 17.49
N GLU A 210 32.94 24.32 16.51
CA GLU A 210 31.51 23.96 16.50
C GLU A 210 31.30 22.47 16.28
N LEU A 211 32.00 21.88 15.31
CA LEU A 211 31.95 20.44 15.05
C LEU A 211 32.40 19.61 16.25
N LEU A 212 33.54 19.95 16.86
CA LEU A 212 34.03 19.24 18.03
C LEU A 212 33.09 19.41 19.25
N ARG A 213 32.51 20.59 19.45
CA ARG A 213 31.51 20.79 20.52
C ARG A 213 30.22 19.99 20.29
N ALA A 214 29.80 19.82 19.04
CA ALA A 214 28.64 19.00 18.71
C ALA A 214 28.89 17.52 19.01
N LEU A 215 30.11 17.03 18.76
CA LEU A 215 30.56 15.69 19.12
C LEU A 215 30.68 15.50 20.64
N ASP A 216 31.05 16.55 21.38
CA ASP A 216 31.22 16.50 22.84
C ASP A 216 29.90 16.66 23.64
N ARG A 217 28.74 16.71 22.95
CA ARG A 217 27.42 16.82 23.62
C ARG A 217 27.14 15.58 24.51
N PRO A 218 26.57 15.76 25.72
CA PRO A 218 26.14 14.65 26.56
C PRO A 218 25.08 13.79 25.86
N GLY A 219 25.20 12.46 25.94
CA GLY A 219 24.23 11.51 25.38
C GLY A 219 24.57 11.00 23.97
N GLY A 220 25.66 11.46 23.35
CA GLY A 220 26.08 11.01 22.02
C GLY A 220 25.56 11.88 20.88
N VAL A 221 25.74 11.42 19.65
CA VAL A 221 25.30 12.12 18.43
C VAL A 221 23.96 11.54 17.99
N ARG A 222 22.97 12.41 17.77
CA ARG A 222 21.66 11.98 17.27
C ARG A 222 21.76 11.54 15.82
N LEU A 223 21.08 10.45 15.51
CA LEU A 223 20.75 10.09 14.15
C LEU A 223 19.39 10.69 13.85
N ASP A 224 19.31 11.56 12.87
CA ASP A 224 18.02 12.04 12.42
C ASP A 224 17.33 10.97 11.55
N ALA A 225 16.01 10.93 11.63
CA ALA A 225 15.22 10.25 10.63
C ALA A 225 15.43 10.95 9.27
N PRO A 226 15.30 10.24 8.14
CA PRO A 226 15.43 10.86 6.82
C PRO A 226 14.58 12.13 6.71
N GLY A 227 15.22 13.29 6.44
CA GLY A 227 14.56 14.60 6.32
C GLY A 227 14.85 15.68 7.38
N GLY A 228 15.74 15.46 8.35
CA GLY A 228 16.13 16.49 9.34
C GLY A 228 17.15 17.52 8.82
N GLY A 229 16.71 18.51 8.03
CA GLY A 229 17.53 19.67 7.66
C GLY A 229 17.67 20.67 8.82
N ARG A 230 18.87 21.22 9.04
CA ARG A 230 19.23 22.17 10.12
C ARG A 230 18.27 23.37 10.13
N ALA A 231 17.35 23.40 11.10
CA ALA A 231 16.57 24.60 11.40
C ALA A 231 17.48 25.65 12.05
N SER A 232 17.81 26.70 11.29
CA SER A 232 18.42 27.92 11.80
C SER A 232 17.57 28.48 12.94
N LEU A 233 18.20 28.69 14.09
CA LEU A 233 17.64 29.33 15.28
C LEU A 233 17.10 30.73 14.94
N ALA A 234 15.78 30.83 14.74
CA ALA A 234 15.03 32.08 14.92
C ALA A 234 13.55 31.81 15.20
N SER A 235 13.20 31.93 16.48
CA SER A 235 11.88 32.30 17.03
C SER A 235 10.64 31.43 16.75
N GLY A 236 10.10 30.85 17.82
CA GLY A 236 8.68 30.54 17.99
C GLY A 236 8.42 29.06 18.18
N ASP A 237 8.09 28.68 19.42
CA ASP A 237 7.61 27.36 19.85
C ASP A 237 6.87 26.58 18.76
N MET A 238 7.30 25.33 18.51
CA MET A 238 6.46 24.13 18.62
C MET A 238 7.37 22.90 18.62
N THR A 239 7.41 22.21 19.76
CA THR A 239 8.07 20.92 19.94
C THR A 239 7.33 19.83 19.17
N PHE A 240 8.05 19.03 18.38
CA PHE A 240 7.51 17.75 17.90
C PHE A 240 7.51 16.74 19.05
N GLY A 241 6.33 16.57 19.64
CA GLY A 241 6.03 15.48 20.55
C GLY A 241 5.96 14.13 19.81
N PRO A 242 5.57 13.05 20.53
CA PRO A 242 5.30 11.73 19.94
C PRO A 242 4.30 11.81 18.77
N PRO A 243 4.21 10.78 17.90
CA PRO A 243 3.35 10.79 16.71
C PRO A 243 1.96 11.35 17.01
N ALA A 244 1.48 12.26 16.16
CA ALA A 244 0.22 12.96 16.36
C ALA A 244 -0.92 11.95 16.59
N PRO A 245 -1.82 12.19 17.57
CA PRO A 245 -2.94 11.29 17.82
C PRO A 245 -3.80 11.21 16.55
N HIS A 246 -4.04 9.98 16.10
CA HIS A 246 -4.97 9.71 15.03
C HIS A 246 -6.36 9.48 15.61
N SER A 247 -7.37 10.03 14.96
CA SER A 247 -8.77 9.80 15.29
C SER A 247 -9.39 8.87 14.24
N HIS A 248 -10.25 7.96 14.70
CA HIS A 248 -10.94 7.01 13.82
C HIS A 248 -12.36 7.52 13.54
N LEU A 249 -12.77 7.49 12.27
CA LEU A 249 -14.10 7.83 11.81
C LEU A 249 -14.66 6.68 10.98
N ASP A 250 -15.74 6.09 11.46
CA ASP A 250 -16.48 5.05 10.74
C ASP A 250 -17.58 5.68 9.90
N VAL A 251 -17.59 5.35 8.60
CA VAL A 251 -18.63 5.73 7.64
C VAL A 251 -19.45 4.49 7.35
N LEU A 252 -20.65 4.42 7.92
CA LEU A 252 -21.52 3.24 7.78
C LEU A 252 -22.31 3.28 6.46
N ASP A 253 -22.84 4.46 6.10
CA ASP A 253 -23.69 4.68 4.92
C ASP A 253 -23.06 5.70 3.96
N GLY A 254 -21.85 5.43 3.51
CA GLY A 254 -21.11 6.32 2.61
C GLY A 254 -21.76 6.39 1.24
N LEU A 255 -21.89 7.59 0.68
CA LEU A 255 -22.54 7.79 -0.63
C LEU A 255 -21.71 7.28 -1.81
N GLY A 256 -20.44 6.92 -1.59
CA GLY A 256 -19.53 6.45 -2.67
C GLY A 256 -19.29 7.52 -3.74
N LEU A 257 -19.49 8.80 -3.42
CA LEU A 257 -19.18 9.88 -4.34
C LEU A 257 -17.66 9.96 -4.54
N PHE A 258 -16.86 9.73 -3.49
CA PHE A 258 -15.41 9.59 -3.58
C PHE A 258 -15.01 8.13 -3.33
N GLU A 259 -14.44 7.47 -4.35
CA GLU A 259 -14.05 6.05 -4.28
C GLU A 259 -12.56 5.85 -4.54
N PHE A 260 -11.96 4.85 -3.89
CA PHE A 260 -10.61 4.38 -4.20
C PHE A 260 -10.66 3.00 -4.85
N ALA A 261 -10.32 2.92 -6.13
CA ALA A 261 -10.14 1.65 -6.82
C ALA A 261 -8.66 1.23 -6.77
N VAL A 262 -8.38 0.20 -5.97
CA VAL A 262 -7.04 -0.43 -5.86
C VAL A 262 -6.98 -1.64 -6.81
N GLY A 263 -6.01 -1.64 -7.72
CA GLY A 263 -5.62 -2.77 -8.56
C GLY A 263 -4.19 -3.23 -8.21
N HIS A 264 -3.79 -4.41 -8.70
CA HIS A 264 -2.51 -5.04 -8.33
C HIS A 264 -1.26 -4.17 -8.50
N ASN A 265 -1.29 -3.15 -9.36
CA ASN A 265 -0.20 -2.20 -9.61
C ASN A 265 -0.70 -0.78 -9.90
N ALA A 266 -1.93 -0.42 -9.50
CA ALA A 266 -2.50 0.89 -9.79
C ALA A 266 -3.55 1.32 -8.77
N PHE A 267 -3.57 2.60 -8.47
CA PHE A 267 -4.55 3.25 -7.62
C PHE A 267 -5.33 4.29 -8.42
N GLU A 268 -6.64 4.35 -8.24
CA GLU A 268 -7.52 5.24 -8.98
C GLU A 268 -8.49 5.93 -8.02
N LEU A 269 -8.46 7.27 -7.97
CA LEU A 269 -9.47 8.08 -7.28
C LEU A 269 -10.59 8.40 -8.27
N ARG A 270 -11.82 8.08 -7.87
CA ARG A 270 -13.03 8.37 -8.64
C ARG A 270 -13.90 9.39 -7.93
N ILE A 271 -14.56 10.23 -8.72
CA ILE A 271 -15.65 11.10 -8.25
C ILE A 271 -16.91 10.78 -9.05
N GLY A 272 -17.97 10.34 -8.39
CA GLY A 272 -19.23 9.93 -9.04
C GLY A 272 -19.06 8.77 -10.02
N GLY A 273 -18.09 7.88 -9.75
CA GLY A 273 -17.73 6.75 -10.60
C GLY A 273 -16.76 7.07 -11.74
N ASP A 274 -16.45 8.35 -12.01
CA ASP A 274 -15.49 8.75 -13.04
C ASP A 274 -14.06 8.85 -12.50
N PRO A 275 -13.04 8.27 -13.17
CA PRO A 275 -11.65 8.47 -12.81
C PRO A 275 -11.23 9.92 -13.00
N ILE A 276 -10.71 10.51 -11.93
CA ILE A 276 -10.12 11.85 -11.98
C ILE A 276 -8.61 11.79 -11.88
N ALA A 277 -8.11 10.75 -11.21
CA ALA A 277 -6.69 10.58 -10.93
C ALA A 277 -6.33 9.09 -10.89
N CYS A 278 -5.18 8.74 -11.46
CA CYS A 278 -4.66 7.39 -11.40
C CYS A 278 -3.14 7.37 -11.25
N ASP A 279 -2.70 6.59 -10.27
CA ASP A 279 -1.31 6.33 -9.90
C ASP A 279 -0.95 4.90 -10.31
N GLU A 280 -0.04 4.70 -11.27
CA GLU A 280 0.29 3.38 -11.83
C GLU A 280 1.78 3.00 -11.60
N HIS A 281 2.04 1.74 -11.23
CA HIS A 281 3.35 1.07 -11.34
C HIS A 281 3.42 0.32 -12.68
N ASP A 282 4.37 0.68 -13.56
CA ASP A 282 4.49 0.08 -14.89
C ASP A 282 5.19 -1.29 -14.85
N GLN A 283 4.45 -2.34 -15.21
CA GLN A 283 5.03 -3.56 -15.81
C GLN A 283 4.37 -3.91 -17.17
N GLY A 284 3.52 -3.04 -17.71
CA GLY A 284 2.64 -3.32 -18.84
C GLY A 284 3.04 -2.68 -20.17
N GLY A 285 3.88 -1.65 -20.18
CA GLY A 285 4.32 -0.98 -21.40
C GLY A 285 3.18 -0.43 -22.28
N SER A 286 3.52 -0.03 -23.50
CA SER A 286 2.70 0.80 -24.41
C SER A 286 1.34 0.20 -24.86
N ILE A 287 1.05 -1.07 -24.54
CA ILE A 287 -0.21 -1.76 -24.88
C ILE A 287 -1.36 -1.33 -23.96
N GLY A 288 -1.09 -1.02 -22.68
CA GLY A 288 -2.10 -0.50 -21.74
C GLY A 288 -2.66 0.87 -22.18
N TRP A 289 -1.83 1.69 -22.82
CA TRP A 289 -2.18 3.01 -23.35
C TRP A 289 -3.11 2.97 -24.58
N ILE A 290 -3.02 1.91 -25.39
CA ILE A 290 -3.88 1.72 -26.57
C ILE A 290 -5.28 1.26 -26.14
N ALA A 291 -5.38 0.42 -25.10
CA ALA A 291 -6.65 -0.04 -24.55
C ALA A 291 -7.45 1.10 -23.89
N LYS A 292 -6.79 2.04 -23.20
CA LYS A 292 -7.45 3.20 -22.55
C LYS A 292 -8.00 4.25 -23.52
N ARG A 293 -7.42 4.42 -24.72
CA ARG A 293 -7.91 5.34 -25.76
C ARG A 293 -9.20 4.88 -26.45
N LEU A 294 -9.59 3.61 -26.26
CA LEU A 294 -10.75 3.01 -26.91
C LEU A 294 -12.02 2.98 -26.02
N VAL A 295 -11.95 3.49 -24.79
CA VAL A 295 -13.10 3.59 -23.88
C VAL A 295 -13.81 4.94 -24.08
N PRO A 296 -15.12 4.98 -24.41
CA PRO A 296 -15.86 6.23 -24.59
C PRO A 296 -15.95 7.03 -23.29
N GLN A 297 -15.77 8.35 -23.36
CA GLN A 297 -16.01 9.26 -22.23
C GLN A 297 -17.51 9.47 -22.02
N PRO A 298 -18.04 9.39 -20.78
CA PRO A 298 -19.40 9.78 -20.48
C PRO A 298 -19.54 11.31 -20.38
N ASP A 299 -20.78 11.76 -20.56
CA ASP A 299 -21.21 13.17 -20.64
C ASP A 299 -21.03 13.90 -19.30
N ARG A 300 -20.30 15.02 -19.31
CA ARG A 300 -19.71 15.67 -18.11
C ARG A 300 -20.54 16.81 -17.52
N ASP A 301 -21.67 17.13 -18.12
CA ASP A 301 -22.56 18.20 -17.63
C ASP A 301 -23.52 17.72 -16.51
N ALA A 302 -23.35 16.49 -16.00
CA ALA A 302 -24.24 15.88 -15.00
C ALA A 302 -23.68 15.77 -13.57
N LEU A 303 -22.49 16.31 -13.28
CA LEU A 303 -21.93 16.32 -11.91
C LEU A 303 -22.65 17.37 -11.04
N HIS A 304 -23.67 16.92 -10.31
CA HIS A 304 -24.37 17.71 -9.30
C HIS A 304 -23.39 18.20 -8.22
N ARG A 305 -23.49 19.49 -7.87
CA ARG A 305 -22.61 20.08 -6.86
C ARG A 305 -22.86 19.46 -5.46
N PRO A 306 -21.81 19.25 -4.62
CA PRO A 306 -21.90 18.58 -3.31
C PRO A 306 -22.93 19.18 -2.32
N ASP A 307 -23.26 20.46 -2.48
CA ASP A 307 -24.27 21.21 -1.73
C ASP A 307 -25.71 20.72 -1.95
N ALA A 308 -25.96 19.84 -2.92
CA ALA A 308 -27.28 19.23 -3.15
C ALA A 308 -27.55 17.97 -2.30
N TRP A 309 -26.56 17.43 -1.59
CA TRP A 309 -26.58 16.08 -1.00
C TRP A 309 -26.52 16.04 0.53
N VAL A 310 -26.24 17.18 1.16
CA VAL A 310 -26.01 17.33 2.61
C VAL A 310 -26.61 18.65 3.05
N GLU A 311 -27.20 18.69 4.25
CA GLU A 311 -27.94 19.85 4.74
C GLU A 311 -27.04 21.10 4.87
N PRO A 312 -27.49 22.30 4.47
CA PRO A 312 -26.68 23.53 4.51
C PRO A 312 -26.09 23.87 5.88
N GLU A 313 -26.80 23.54 6.97
CA GLU A 313 -26.35 23.82 8.34
C GLU A 313 -25.12 22.98 8.72
N GLU A 314 -25.05 21.72 8.27
CA GLU A 314 -23.90 20.84 8.52
C GLU A 314 -22.66 21.31 7.74
N TRP A 315 -22.86 21.83 6.53
CA TRP A 315 -21.79 22.46 5.75
C TRP A 315 -21.26 23.73 6.41
N ASP A 316 -22.13 24.53 7.04
CA ASP A 316 -21.71 25.76 7.70
C ASP A 316 -20.90 25.48 8.98
N VAL A 317 -21.24 24.43 9.72
CA VAL A 317 -20.45 23.95 10.87
C VAL A 317 -19.06 23.49 10.41
N LEU A 318 -18.97 22.65 9.37
CA LEU A 318 -17.70 22.20 8.80
C LEU A 318 -16.86 23.39 8.30
N ARG A 319 -17.45 24.33 7.57
CA ARG A 319 -16.75 25.52 7.04
C ARG A 319 -16.26 26.44 8.15
N GLN A 320 -16.99 26.57 9.25
CA GLN A 320 -16.56 27.37 10.40
C GLN A 320 -15.39 26.71 11.11
N TRP A 321 -15.45 25.39 11.34
CA TRP A 321 -14.37 24.63 11.94
C TRP A 321 -13.08 24.71 11.09
N LEU A 322 -13.17 24.48 9.78
CA LEU A 322 -12.01 24.55 8.88
C LEU A 322 -11.34 25.94 8.77
N ARG A 323 -11.91 27.01 9.35
CA ARG A 323 -11.27 28.34 9.40
C ARG A 323 -10.21 28.44 10.50
N HIS A 324 -10.25 27.56 11.49
CA HIS A 324 -9.30 27.53 12.60
C HIS A 324 -9.28 26.12 13.19
N VAL A 325 -8.25 25.35 12.85
CA VAL A 325 -8.03 23.97 13.34
C VAL A 325 -6.66 23.87 13.97
N GLU A 326 -6.57 23.24 15.13
CA GLU A 326 -5.32 22.95 15.85
C GLU A 326 -5.03 21.43 15.90
N PRO A 327 -3.74 21.01 15.96
CA PRO A 327 -3.39 19.61 16.15
C PRO A 327 -4.02 19.03 17.42
N GLY A 328 -4.82 17.97 17.27
CA GLY A 328 -5.53 17.31 18.38
C GLY A 328 -7.02 17.67 18.51
N ASP A 329 -7.54 18.58 17.68
CA ASP A 329 -8.97 18.87 17.61
C ASP A 329 -9.80 17.62 17.23
N ASP A 330 -11.03 17.56 17.75
CA ASP A 330 -11.99 16.51 17.41
C ASP A 330 -12.42 16.61 15.93
N PRO A 331 -12.22 15.56 15.10
CA PRO A 331 -12.60 15.57 13.70
C PRO A 331 -14.10 15.40 13.46
N ALA A 332 -14.96 15.31 14.49
CA ALA A 332 -16.41 15.15 14.33
C ALA A 332 -17.07 16.10 13.30
N PRO A 333 -16.66 17.39 13.17
CA PRO A 333 -17.19 18.29 12.13
C PRO A 333 -16.91 17.86 10.69
N LEU A 334 -16.01 16.89 10.44
CA LEU A 334 -15.73 16.33 9.10
C LEU A 334 -16.79 15.34 8.62
N ARG A 335 -17.69 14.86 9.48
CA ARG A 335 -18.73 13.89 9.12
C ARG A 335 -19.48 14.20 7.80
N PRO A 336 -19.87 15.45 7.49
CA PRO A 336 -20.58 15.76 6.25
C PRO A 336 -19.74 15.57 4.98
N LEU A 337 -18.41 15.68 5.10
CA LEU A 337 -17.47 15.44 4.01
C LEU A 337 -17.15 13.94 3.87
N VAL A 338 -16.97 13.27 5.01
CA VAL A 338 -16.58 11.86 5.08
C VAL A 338 -17.76 10.94 4.73
N SER A 339 -19.01 11.39 4.91
CA SER A 339 -20.21 10.69 4.41
C SER A 339 -20.32 10.66 2.88
N LEU A 340 -19.59 11.52 2.16
CA LEU A 340 -19.51 11.47 0.70
C LEU A 340 -18.58 10.35 0.20
N MET A 341 -17.79 9.73 1.09
CA MET A 341 -16.86 8.65 0.75
C MET A 341 -17.57 7.29 0.67
N GLU A 342 -16.89 6.23 0.23
CA GLU A 342 -17.37 4.85 0.37
C GLU A 342 -17.51 4.46 1.86
N SER A 343 -18.44 3.56 2.18
CA SER A 343 -18.54 2.99 3.52
C SER A 343 -17.22 2.31 3.92
N GLY A 344 -16.73 2.59 5.14
CA GLY A 344 -15.46 2.09 5.63
C GLY A 344 -14.93 2.86 6.86
N SER A 345 -13.81 2.39 7.40
CA SER A 345 -13.10 3.07 8.49
C SER A 345 -12.00 3.97 7.93
N TYR A 346 -11.98 5.21 8.40
CA TYR A 346 -11.01 6.22 7.99
C TYR A 346 -10.20 6.71 9.18
N ARG A 347 -8.89 6.79 8.98
CA ARG A 347 -7.97 7.46 9.89
C ARG A 347 -7.90 8.93 9.52
N VAL A 348 -8.09 9.78 10.51
CA VAL A 348 -7.93 11.22 10.37
C VAL A 348 -6.77 11.71 11.23
N SER A 349 -5.90 12.50 10.62
CA SER A 349 -4.82 13.20 11.32
C SER A 349 -4.81 14.67 10.96
N ILE A 350 -4.58 15.51 11.95
CA ILE A 350 -4.41 16.96 11.78
C ILE A 350 -2.94 17.26 11.98
N GLN A 351 -2.26 17.72 10.94
CA GLN A 351 -0.83 18.03 10.99
C GLN A 351 -0.44 19.09 9.97
N THR A 352 0.70 19.73 10.21
CA THR A 352 1.32 20.64 9.26
C THR A 352 2.15 19.84 8.27
N LEU A 353 1.92 20.02 6.96
CA LEU A 353 2.66 19.31 5.91
C LEU A 353 3.66 20.25 5.22
N PRO A 354 4.98 20.10 5.45
CA PRO A 354 5.99 20.90 4.78
C PRO A 354 6.22 20.45 3.33
N TYR A 355 6.98 21.24 2.56
CA TYR A 355 7.46 20.87 1.22
C TYR A 355 6.35 20.47 0.24
N VAL A 356 5.28 21.26 0.16
CA VAL A 356 4.15 20.95 -0.72
C VAL A 356 4.51 21.17 -2.20
N HIS A 357 4.38 20.12 -3.00
CA HIS A 357 4.48 20.20 -4.46
C HIS A 357 3.10 20.10 -5.09
N ILE A 358 2.70 21.08 -5.90
CA ILE A 358 1.40 21.04 -6.58
C ILE A 358 1.55 20.44 -7.97
N ARG A 359 0.90 19.30 -8.18
CA ARG A 359 0.71 18.75 -9.52
C ARG A 359 -0.66 19.16 -10.04
N ALA A 360 -0.69 20.14 -10.93
CA ALA A 360 -1.92 20.59 -11.55
C ALA A 360 -2.53 19.46 -12.40
N ALA A 361 -3.74 19.02 -12.03
CA ALA A 361 -4.57 18.16 -12.85
C ALA A 361 -5.53 19.04 -13.68
N ASP A 362 -5.75 18.67 -14.95
CA ASP A 362 -6.88 19.22 -15.72
C ASP A 362 -8.15 18.57 -15.17
N PRO A 363 -9.07 19.29 -14.50
CA PRO A 363 -10.29 18.68 -13.95
C PRO A 363 -11.20 18.09 -15.04
N ALA A 364 -11.00 18.48 -16.31
CA ALA A 364 -11.67 17.89 -17.45
C ALA A 364 -10.90 16.72 -18.06
N LYS A 365 -9.82 16.18 -17.48
CA LYS A 365 -9.15 14.98 -18.00
C LYS A 365 -8.60 14.13 -16.86
N PRO A 366 -8.74 12.79 -16.93
CA PRO A 366 -8.06 11.93 -15.97
C PRO A 366 -6.57 12.21 -16.07
N SER A 367 -5.98 12.58 -14.93
CA SER A 367 -4.56 12.83 -14.85
C SER A 367 -3.88 11.52 -14.43
N PHE A 368 -2.89 11.10 -15.21
CA PHE A 368 -2.13 9.87 -14.99
C PHE A 368 -0.71 10.23 -14.60
N TRP A 369 -0.15 9.46 -13.68
CA TRP A 369 1.24 9.58 -13.32
C TRP A 369 1.80 8.28 -12.77
N TYR A 370 3.12 8.18 -12.85
CA TYR A 370 3.86 7.09 -12.26
C TYR A 370 4.32 7.51 -10.86
N ALA A 371 3.95 6.74 -9.83
CA ALA A 371 4.40 6.95 -8.45
C ALA A 371 5.92 7.13 -8.33
N ASP A 372 6.69 6.36 -9.12
CA ASP A 372 8.16 6.29 -9.00
C ASP A 372 8.92 7.29 -9.87
N GLU A 373 8.32 7.76 -10.98
CA GLU A 373 9.03 8.56 -11.99
C GLU A 373 8.58 10.02 -12.04
N ASP A 374 7.32 10.31 -11.72
CA ASP A 374 6.74 11.64 -11.93
C ASP A 374 6.43 12.42 -10.64
N LEU A 375 6.51 11.78 -9.47
CA LEU A 375 6.31 12.46 -8.19
C LEU A 375 7.68 12.93 -7.65
N PRO A 376 7.80 14.18 -7.16
CA PRO A 376 9.04 14.61 -6.51
C PRO A 376 9.38 13.66 -5.36
N GLN A 377 10.61 13.14 -5.37
CA GLN A 377 11.10 12.17 -4.38
C GLN A 377 11.10 12.73 -2.94
N PHE A 378 11.02 14.05 -2.79
CA PHE A 378 10.76 14.74 -1.54
C PHE A 378 9.79 15.89 -1.72
N GLY A 379 8.65 15.75 -1.06
CA GLY A 379 7.60 16.75 -1.01
C GLY A 379 6.24 16.08 -0.95
N ASN A 380 5.34 16.64 -0.16
CA ASN A 380 3.97 16.15 -0.17
C ASN A 380 3.34 16.56 -1.51
N THR A 381 3.14 15.60 -2.41
CA THR A 381 2.54 15.91 -3.72
C THR A 381 1.05 16.10 -3.56
N PHE A 382 0.61 17.34 -3.74
CA PHE A 382 -0.78 17.73 -3.65
C PHE A 382 -1.36 17.79 -5.05
N ILE A 383 -2.51 17.13 -5.23
CA ILE A 383 -3.22 17.02 -6.49
C ILE A 383 -4.57 17.72 -6.33
N PRO A 384 -4.71 18.94 -6.85
CA PRO A 384 -5.95 19.69 -6.81
C PRO A 384 -7.08 18.92 -7.51
N THR A 385 -8.18 18.65 -6.79
CA THR A 385 -9.41 18.10 -7.41
C THR A 385 -10.18 19.14 -8.24
N HIS A 386 -9.70 20.40 -8.25
CA HIS A 386 -10.31 21.54 -8.94
C HIS A 386 -9.20 22.39 -9.56
N HIS A 387 -9.58 23.34 -10.43
CA HIS A 387 -8.65 24.25 -11.12
C HIS A 387 -7.53 24.81 -10.22
N TRP A 388 -6.30 24.68 -10.71
CA TRP A 388 -5.11 25.23 -10.09
C TRP A 388 -4.30 26.08 -11.08
N PRO A 389 -3.86 27.29 -10.73
CA PRO A 389 -4.19 28.02 -9.48
C PRO A 389 -5.69 28.34 -9.38
N PRO A 390 -6.24 28.52 -8.16
CA PRO A 390 -7.65 28.78 -7.98
C PRO A 390 -8.07 30.13 -8.61
N PRO A 391 -9.26 30.21 -9.25
CA PRO A 391 -9.68 31.37 -10.02
C PRO A 391 -10.07 32.57 -9.13
N ASP A 392 -10.58 32.35 -7.91
CA ASP A 392 -11.00 33.41 -7.00
C ASP A 392 -9.81 34.00 -6.23
N ARG A 393 -9.28 35.10 -6.76
CA ARG A 393 -8.14 35.82 -6.16
C ARG A 393 -8.52 36.58 -4.89
N GLU A 394 -9.79 36.95 -4.71
CA GLU A 394 -10.26 37.67 -3.53
C GLU A 394 -10.28 36.74 -2.31
N ALA A 395 -10.76 35.50 -2.50
CA ALA A 395 -10.70 34.46 -1.47
C ALA A 395 -9.25 34.16 -1.04
N VAL A 396 -8.30 34.05 -1.99
CA VAL A 396 -6.87 33.85 -1.65
C VAL A 396 -6.32 35.04 -0.84
N ALA A 397 -6.71 36.27 -1.19
CA ALA A 397 -6.27 37.47 -0.47
C ALA A 397 -6.82 37.53 0.97
N ASP A 398 -8.08 37.16 1.18
CA ASP A 398 -8.70 37.09 2.52
C ASP A 398 -7.96 36.08 3.41
N TYR A 399 -7.70 34.86 2.91
CA TYR A 399 -6.95 33.86 3.67
C TYR A 399 -5.51 34.30 3.98
N ARG A 400 -4.82 34.99 3.05
CA ARG A 400 -3.50 35.57 3.34
C ARG A 400 -3.56 36.60 4.47
N ALA A 401 -4.59 37.44 4.48
CA ALA A 401 -4.76 38.43 5.54
C ALA A 401 -4.95 37.75 6.90
N ARG A 402 -5.81 36.72 6.97
CA ARG A 402 -6.02 35.91 8.19
C ARG A 402 -4.74 35.24 8.69
N LEU A 403 -4.00 34.59 7.80
CA LEU A 403 -2.73 33.91 8.14
C LEU A 403 -1.68 34.86 8.71
N ARG A 404 -1.59 36.09 8.20
CA ARG A 404 -0.66 37.11 8.71
C ARG A 404 -0.98 37.56 10.14
N THR A 405 -2.24 37.49 10.57
CA THR A 405 -2.60 37.85 11.95
C THR A 405 -2.14 36.81 12.98
N GLY A 406 -1.80 35.59 12.54
CA GLY A 406 -1.43 34.47 13.43
C GLY A 406 -2.57 33.94 14.29
N ARG A 407 -3.80 34.46 14.15
CA ARG A 407 -4.97 34.08 14.97
C ARG A 407 -5.87 33.04 14.29
N ALA A 408 -5.53 32.63 13.07
CA ALA A 408 -6.32 31.69 12.27
C ALA A 408 -5.42 30.69 11.56
N HIS A 409 -5.74 29.42 11.70
CA HIS A 409 -5.09 28.28 11.05
C HIS A 409 -6.10 27.61 10.12
N PRO A 410 -6.41 28.23 8.95
CA PRO A 410 -7.36 27.64 8.01
C PRO A 410 -6.80 26.30 7.52
N ALA A 411 -7.57 25.22 7.63
CA ALA A 411 -7.10 23.90 7.27
C ALA A 411 -7.44 23.52 5.83
N VAL A 412 -6.51 22.82 5.18
CA VAL A 412 -6.69 22.18 3.87
C VAL A 412 -7.10 20.72 4.11
N VAL A 413 -8.15 20.24 3.43
CA VAL A 413 -8.58 18.84 3.57
C VAL A 413 -7.97 18.00 2.46
N LEU A 414 -7.24 16.97 2.86
CA LEU A 414 -6.51 16.08 2.00
C LEU A 414 -7.07 14.68 2.12
N LEU A 415 -7.16 14.02 0.97
CA LEU A 415 -7.49 12.62 0.85
C LEU A 415 -6.24 11.87 0.38
N THR A 416 -5.87 10.76 1.02
CA THR A 416 -4.72 9.93 0.59
C THR A 416 -4.97 8.45 0.86
N HIS A 417 -4.12 7.57 0.35
CA HIS A 417 -4.14 6.13 0.60
C HIS A 417 -2.80 5.72 1.22
N PRO A 418 -2.73 4.73 2.14
CA PRO A 418 -1.48 4.33 2.80
C PRO A 418 -0.37 3.90 1.84
N GLU A 419 -0.74 3.44 0.64
CA GLU A 419 0.17 2.99 -0.42
C GLU A 419 0.36 4.05 -1.52
N SER A 420 -0.21 5.25 -1.37
CA SER A 420 -0.09 6.37 -2.33
C SER A 420 0.83 7.44 -1.78
N ALA A 421 1.77 7.91 -2.60
CA ALA A 421 2.63 9.05 -2.27
C ALA A 421 1.95 10.41 -2.54
N ALA A 422 0.73 10.41 -3.11
CA ALA A 422 -0.02 11.61 -3.46
C ALA A 422 -1.16 11.91 -2.47
N TYR A 423 -1.37 13.21 -2.23
CA TYR A 423 -2.48 13.78 -1.47
C TYR A 423 -3.44 14.52 -2.40
N TYR A 424 -4.70 14.12 -2.44
CA TYR A 424 -5.74 14.78 -3.23
C TYR A 424 -6.36 15.90 -2.42
N VAL A 425 -6.31 17.13 -2.94
CA VAL A 425 -6.88 18.31 -2.26
C VAL A 425 -8.38 18.31 -2.47
N LEU A 426 -9.13 17.90 -1.46
CA LEU A 426 -10.57 17.78 -1.50
C LEU A 426 -11.26 19.13 -1.23
N ASP A 427 -10.81 19.84 -0.20
CA ASP A 427 -11.23 21.22 0.11
C ASP A 427 -10.03 22.09 0.48
N GLY A 428 -10.14 23.39 0.18
CA GLY A 428 -9.17 24.38 0.65
C GLY A 428 -8.16 24.84 -0.38
N HIS A 429 -8.42 24.70 -1.68
CA HIS A 429 -7.53 25.16 -2.77
C HIS A 429 -7.10 26.63 -2.61
N HIS A 430 -8.04 27.51 -2.23
CA HIS A 430 -7.75 28.93 -1.95
C HIS A 430 -6.89 29.14 -0.69
N LYS A 431 -7.10 28.31 0.34
CA LYS A 431 -6.32 28.32 1.60
C LYS A 431 -4.88 27.87 1.31
N LEU A 432 -4.73 26.78 0.56
CA LEU A 432 -3.45 26.24 0.12
C LEU A 432 -2.66 27.26 -0.72
N ALA A 433 -3.31 27.92 -1.68
CA ALA A 433 -2.69 28.99 -2.46
C ALA A 433 -2.27 30.20 -1.59
N ALA A 434 -2.96 30.45 -0.48
CA ALA A 434 -2.59 31.48 0.48
C ALA A 434 -1.35 31.08 1.32
N TYR A 435 -1.28 29.82 1.79
CA TYR A 435 -0.11 29.27 2.50
C TYR A 435 1.15 29.33 1.64
N LEU A 436 1.08 28.78 0.42
CA LEU A 436 2.22 28.72 -0.51
C LEU A 436 2.77 30.10 -0.84
N ALA A 437 1.88 31.09 -1.00
CA ALA A 437 2.30 32.45 -1.31
C ALA A 437 2.83 33.25 -0.12
N LEU A 438 2.70 32.73 1.10
CA LEU A 438 3.33 33.25 2.30
C LEU A 438 4.55 32.42 2.70
N GLU A 439 4.93 31.40 1.91
CA GLU A 439 6.01 30.46 2.21
C GLU A 439 5.81 29.82 3.60
N ARG A 440 4.56 29.45 3.92
CA ARG A 440 4.20 28.77 5.17
C ARG A 440 3.67 27.38 4.89
N ASP A 441 3.98 26.46 5.77
CA ASP A 441 3.45 25.10 5.70
C ASP A 441 1.94 25.10 6.01
N PRO A 442 1.11 24.46 5.16
CA PRO A 442 -0.31 24.37 5.41
C PRO A 442 -0.62 23.44 6.59
N VAL A 443 -1.60 23.85 7.40
CA VAL A 443 -2.29 22.94 8.32
C VAL A 443 -3.23 22.07 7.48
N CYS A 444 -3.09 20.76 7.62
CA CYS A 444 -3.78 19.77 6.82
C CYS A 444 -4.59 18.83 7.71
N VAL A 445 -5.84 18.63 7.33
CA VAL A 445 -6.68 17.53 7.79
C VAL A 445 -6.53 16.42 6.76
N ILE A 446 -5.90 15.32 7.14
CA ILE A 446 -5.61 14.20 6.25
C ILE A 446 -6.57 13.08 6.58
N VAL A 447 -7.36 12.67 5.58
CA VAL A 447 -8.28 11.56 5.63
C VAL A 447 -7.69 10.41 4.82
N MET A 448 -7.53 9.26 5.46
CA MET A 448 -6.91 8.09 4.86
C MET A 448 -7.76 6.85 5.15
N PRO A 449 -8.06 5.99 4.16
CA PRO A 449 -8.75 4.74 4.41
C PRO A 449 -7.83 3.84 5.24
N GLU A 450 -8.39 3.18 6.24
CA GLU A 450 -7.65 2.20 7.02
C GLU A 450 -7.53 0.89 6.21
N THR A 451 -6.36 0.64 5.62
CA THR A 451 -6.12 -0.59 4.84
C THR A 451 -5.75 -1.75 5.74
N GLU A 452 -6.48 -2.87 5.63
CA GLU A 452 -6.30 -4.10 6.43
C GLU A 452 -5.05 -4.93 6.08
N ARG A 453 -3.88 -4.31 5.83
CA ARG A 453 -2.58 -5.01 5.99
C ARG A 453 -2.18 -5.15 7.46
N SER A 454 -2.88 -4.45 8.37
CA SER A 454 -2.68 -4.47 9.82
C SER A 454 -3.59 -5.44 10.58
N ARG A 455 -4.44 -6.24 9.92
CA ARG A 455 -5.30 -7.25 10.56
C ARG A 455 -5.05 -8.65 9.99
N GLY A 456 -4.60 -9.56 10.86
CA GLY A 456 -4.67 -11.03 10.78
C GLY A 456 -4.46 -11.71 9.41
N HIS A 457 -3.28 -12.28 9.19
CA HIS A 457 -2.95 -13.05 7.98
C HIS A 457 -3.68 -14.43 7.97
N LEU A 458 -4.66 -14.62 7.07
CA LEU A 458 -5.41 -15.89 6.85
C LEU A 458 -4.60 -16.99 6.14
N SER A 459 -3.29 -17.08 6.40
CA SER A 459 -2.35 -18.02 5.75
C SER A 459 -2.74 -19.50 5.89
N TYR A 460 -3.63 -19.83 6.83
CA TYR A 460 -4.11 -21.18 7.03
C TYR A 460 -4.98 -21.73 5.90
N LEU A 461 -5.51 -20.87 5.02
CA LEU A 461 -6.28 -21.27 3.84
C LEU A 461 -5.39 -21.77 2.68
N ASP A 462 -4.07 -21.61 2.79
CA ASP A 462 -3.12 -22.15 1.82
C ASP A 462 -2.96 -23.68 1.95
N HIS A 463 -3.51 -24.29 3.00
CA HIS A 463 -3.48 -25.72 3.29
C HIS A 463 -4.89 -26.28 3.50
N GLU A 464 -5.08 -27.58 3.22
CA GLU A 464 -6.36 -28.26 3.48
C GLU A 464 -6.60 -28.46 4.98
N SER A 465 -7.87 -28.32 5.39
CA SER A 465 -8.33 -28.48 6.77
C SER A 465 -9.78 -28.95 6.78
N GLU A 466 -10.07 -29.97 7.59
CA GLU A 466 -11.46 -30.39 7.87
C GLU A 466 -12.15 -29.43 8.84
N GLU A 467 -11.37 -28.78 9.72
CA GLU A 467 -11.88 -27.83 10.71
C GLU A 467 -12.11 -26.44 10.11
N TYR A 468 -13.25 -25.83 10.44
CA TYR A 468 -13.52 -24.42 10.16
C TYR A 468 -12.74 -23.52 11.12
N ARG A 469 -12.16 -22.46 10.56
CA ARG A 469 -11.66 -21.32 11.36
C ARG A 469 -12.58 -20.14 11.18
N PHE A 470 -13.02 -19.58 12.30
CA PHE A 470 -14.03 -18.53 12.32
C PHE A 470 -13.38 -17.15 12.36
N GLU A 471 -13.89 -16.26 11.51
CA GLU A 471 -13.45 -14.88 11.38
C GLU A 471 -14.69 -13.96 11.40
N GLU A 472 -14.54 -12.74 11.92
CA GLU A 472 -15.59 -11.73 11.93
C GLU A 472 -15.50 -10.81 10.72
N ASN A 473 -16.59 -10.72 9.96
CA ASN A 473 -16.74 -9.79 8.85
C ASN A 473 -17.64 -8.63 9.27
N ALA A 474 -17.06 -7.51 9.68
CA ALA A 474 -17.86 -6.33 10.04
C ALA A 474 -18.23 -5.44 8.83
N PHE A 475 -17.57 -5.62 7.68
CA PHE A 475 -17.56 -4.65 6.56
C PHE A 475 -18.06 -5.22 5.23
N GLY A 476 -18.78 -6.34 5.29
CA GLY A 476 -19.37 -6.96 4.13
C GLY A 476 -20.46 -6.10 3.48
N GLU A 477 -20.45 -5.96 2.16
CA GLU A 477 -21.41 -5.19 1.35
C GLU A 477 -22.82 -5.83 1.31
N GLY A 478 -22.97 -7.07 1.81
CA GLY A 478 -24.28 -7.76 1.84
C GLY A 478 -24.80 -8.16 0.47
N VAL A 479 -23.93 -8.14 -0.55
CA VAL A 479 -24.25 -8.60 -1.90
C VAL A 479 -24.58 -10.09 -1.88
N LEU A 480 -23.87 -10.88 -1.10
CA LEU A 480 -24.13 -12.28 -0.82
C LEU A 480 -24.51 -12.40 0.66
N ALA A 481 -25.77 -12.69 0.95
CA ALA A 481 -26.20 -12.93 2.31
C ALA A 481 -26.75 -14.34 2.43
N LEU A 482 -26.17 -15.12 3.33
CA LEU A 482 -26.79 -16.36 3.79
C LEU A 482 -27.68 -16.05 4.98
N HIS A 483 -28.92 -16.51 4.89
CA HIS A 483 -29.87 -16.52 5.98
C HIS A 483 -30.34 -17.94 6.12
N GLY A 484 -29.99 -18.60 7.21
CA GLY A 484 -30.50 -19.92 7.48
C GLY A 484 -30.37 -20.23 8.95
N VAL A 485 -31.20 -21.17 9.35
CA VAL A 485 -31.41 -21.64 10.71
C VAL A 485 -31.72 -23.13 10.53
N ASP A 486 -31.18 -24.00 11.39
CA ASP A 486 -31.23 -25.47 11.26
C ASP A 486 -32.51 -26.00 10.54
N GLY A 487 -32.32 -26.62 9.38
CA GLY A 487 -33.40 -27.13 8.50
C GLY A 487 -33.98 -26.20 7.43
N ALA A 488 -33.54 -24.93 7.32
CA ALA A 488 -33.88 -24.06 6.20
C ALA A 488 -32.82 -22.97 5.96
N SER A 489 -32.40 -22.79 4.71
CA SER A 489 -31.39 -21.80 4.33
C SER A 489 -31.73 -21.05 3.05
N ALA A 490 -31.30 -19.80 2.95
CA ALA A 490 -31.46 -18.97 1.77
C ALA A 490 -30.16 -18.25 1.44
N LEU A 491 -29.74 -18.41 0.20
CA LEU A 491 -28.78 -17.52 -0.43
C LEU A 491 -29.55 -16.32 -0.99
N ARG A 492 -29.18 -15.13 -0.56
CA ARG A 492 -29.67 -13.86 -1.10
C ARG A 492 -28.56 -13.21 -1.92
N ILE A 493 -28.94 -12.65 -3.08
CA ILE A 493 -28.05 -11.85 -3.91
C ILE A 493 -28.64 -10.43 -4.03
N GLY A 494 -27.88 -9.41 -3.62
CA GLY A 494 -28.31 -8.02 -3.61
C GLY A 494 -29.56 -7.78 -2.75
N GLY A 495 -29.61 -8.40 -1.57
CA GLY A 495 -30.74 -8.30 -0.64
C GLY A 495 -32.00 -9.07 -1.06
N LYS A 496 -32.02 -9.75 -2.21
CA LYS A 496 -33.18 -10.55 -2.65
C LYS A 496 -32.89 -12.05 -2.54
N PRO A 497 -33.84 -12.86 -2.05
CA PRO A 497 -33.70 -14.31 -2.04
C PRO A 497 -33.46 -14.81 -3.47
N PHE A 498 -32.34 -15.50 -3.66
CA PHE A 498 -31.88 -16.03 -4.94
C PHE A 498 -32.15 -17.54 -5.01
N LEU A 499 -31.81 -18.25 -3.93
CA LEU A 499 -32.12 -19.67 -3.78
C LEU A 499 -32.52 -19.90 -2.32
N VAL A 500 -33.65 -20.57 -2.10
CA VAL A 500 -34.17 -20.91 -0.76
C VAL A 500 -34.31 -22.43 -0.73
N GLU A 501 -33.78 -23.02 0.34
CA GLU A 501 -33.84 -24.41 0.70
C GLU A 501 -34.79 -24.52 1.90
N GLY A 502 -35.81 -25.35 1.73
CA GLY A 502 -36.90 -25.52 2.68
C GLY A 502 -37.85 -26.63 2.23
N TYR A 503 -38.42 -27.33 3.20
CA TYR A 503 -39.26 -28.49 2.97
C TYR A 503 -40.63 -28.19 2.35
N THR A 504 -41.11 -29.12 1.52
CA THR A 504 -42.47 -29.23 0.92
C THR A 504 -42.77 -28.40 -0.33
N GLY A 505 -43.31 -29.09 -1.36
CA GLY A 505 -43.39 -28.62 -2.74
C GLY A 505 -44.68 -27.94 -3.20
N SER A 506 -44.55 -27.07 -4.21
CA SER A 506 -45.40 -26.97 -5.42
C SER A 506 -44.98 -25.81 -6.35
N GLY A 507 -44.76 -26.09 -7.66
CA GLY A 507 -45.18 -25.28 -8.82
C GLY A 507 -44.51 -23.93 -9.19
N THR A 508 -43.84 -23.91 -10.35
CA THR A 508 -43.09 -22.86 -11.08
C THR A 508 -43.94 -21.84 -11.85
N VAL A 509 -43.61 -20.53 -11.79
CA VAL A 509 -43.80 -19.57 -12.91
C VAL A 509 -42.70 -18.47 -12.89
N ASP A 510 -41.89 -18.45 -13.96
CA ASP A 510 -41.17 -17.32 -14.55
C ASP A 510 -40.11 -16.46 -13.81
N ARG A 511 -38.85 -16.80 -14.10
CA ARG A 511 -37.95 -15.98 -14.96
C ARG A 511 -37.59 -14.54 -14.59
N LEU A 512 -37.86 -14.08 -13.38
CA LEU A 512 -37.52 -12.69 -12.99
C LEU A 512 -36.08 -12.44 -12.50
N ALA A 513 -35.11 -13.29 -12.90
CA ALA A 513 -33.67 -13.05 -12.68
C ALA A 513 -32.94 -12.67 -13.98
N VAL A 514 -33.59 -11.79 -14.74
CA VAL A 514 -32.92 -10.82 -15.62
C VAL A 514 -32.40 -9.62 -14.79
N ARG A 515 -32.61 -9.55 -13.46
CA ARG A 515 -32.65 -8.28 -12.71
C ARG A 515 -31.61 -8.09 -11.60
N SER A 516 -30.32 -8.34 -11.83
CA SER A 516 -29.30 -7.56 -11.08
C SER A 516 -28.99 -6.25 -11.78
N GLY A 517 -29.05 -6.19 -13.12
CA GLY A 517 -28.91 -4.97 -13.92
C GLY A 517 -27.60 -4.19 -13.75
N ASN A 518 -26.75 -4.55 -12.78
CA ASN A 518 -25.63 -3.75 -12.34
C ASN A 518 -24.34 -4.19 -13.06
N PRO A 519 -23.75 -3.34 -13.92
CA PRO A 519 -22.51 -3.64 -14.63
C PRO A 519 -21.30 -3.81 -13.68
N TRP A 520 -21.33 -3.16 -12.51
CA TRP A 520 -20.29 -3.20 -11.48
C TRP A 520 -20.11 -4.62 -10.91
N PHE A 521 -21.23 -5.32 -10.68
CA PHE A 521 -21.27 -6.71 -10.22
C PHE A 521 -20.57 -7.70 -11.18
N ARG A 522 -20.65 -7.47 -12.50
CA ARG A 522 -20.06 -8.37 -13.51
C ARG A 522 -18.53 -8.29 -13.57
N ARG A 523 -17.94 -7.17 -13.15
CA ARG A 523 -16.48 -6.93 -13.22
C ARG A 523 -15.75 -7.63 -12.06
N LYS A 524 -16.30 -7.61 -10.86
CA LYS A 524 -15.71 -8.26 -9.66
C LYS A 524 -15.79 -9.80 -9.74
N VAL A 525 -16.90 -10.35 -10.22
CA VAL A 525 -17.08 -11.81 -10.39
C VAL A 525 -16.14 -12.41 -11.45
N ARG A 526 -15.78 -11.64 -12.49
CA ARG A 526 -14.83 -12.10 -13.52
C ARG A 526 -13.42 -12.32 -12.95
N HIS A 527 -12.97 -11.44 -12.06
CA HIS A 527 -11.66 -11.53 -11.42
C HIS A 527 -11.57 -12.72 -10.44
N LEU A 528 -12.66 -12.99 -9.69
CA LEU A 528 -12.79 -14.18 -8.83
C LEU A 528 -12.70 -15.49 -9.63
N ARG A 529 -13.37 -15.55 -10.79
CA ARG A 529 -13.40 -16.72 -11.66
C ARG A 529 -12.03 -17.09 -12.22
N ASP A 530 -11.26 -16.08 -12.65
CA ASP A 530 -9.96 -16.28 -13.29
C ASP A 530 -8.90 -16.81 -12.29
N TRP A 531 -9.02 -16.49 -10.98
CA TRP A 531 -8.15 -17.05 -9.93
C TRP A 531 -8.53 -18.46 -9.49
N LEU A 532 -9.83 -18.73 -9.27
CA LEU A 532 -10.29 -20.06 -8.88
C LEU A 532 -9.92 -21.14 -9.92
N ARG A 533 -9.46 -20.74 -11.12
CA ARG A 533 -8.87 -21.59 -12.16
C ARG A 533 -7.42 -22.01 -11.87
N GLU A 534 -6.58 -21.17 -11.25
CA GLU A 534 -5.17 -21.45 -10.91
C GLU A 534 -4.79 -20.85 -9.53
N PRO A 535 -5.20 -21.49 -8.41
CA PRO A 535 -5.10 -20.91 -7.07
C PRO A 535 -3.65 -20.74 -6.56
N ASP A 536 -2.65 -21.39 -7.16
CA ASP A 536 -1.25 -21.38 -6.70
C ASP A 536 -0.47 -20.09 -7.04
N GLN A 537 -1.05 -19.15 -7.79
CA GLN A 537 -0.37 -17.93 -8.24
C GLN A 537 -0.52 -16.72 -7.28
N CYS A 538 -1.47 -16.75 -6.33
CA CYS A 538 -1.69 -15.72 -5.29
C CYS A 538 -2.11 -16.40 -3.98
N SER A 539 -1.79 -15.84 -2.80
CA SER A 539 -2.18 -16.48 -1.53
C SER A 539 -3.70 -16.56 -1.38
N ALA A 540 -4.23 -17.68 -0.86
CA ALA A 540 -5.68 -17.81 -0.62
C ALA A 540 -6.17 -16.71 0.35
N ALA A 541 -5.29 -16.24 1.23
CA ALA A 541 -5.51 -15.13 2.16
C ALA A 541 -5.78 -13.77 1.48
N GLU A 542 -5.08 -13.45 0.39
CA GLU A 542 -5.24 -12.16 -0.31
C GLU A 542 -6.57 -12.04 -1.04
N MET A 543 -7.18 -13.17 -1.40
CA MET A 543 -8.37 -13.21 -2.24
C MET A 543 -9.67 -13.50 -1.50
N THR A 544 -9.60 -14.12 -0.31
CA THR A 544 -10.73 -14.11 0.64
C THR A 544 -11.27 -12.70 0.81
N ARG A 545 -10.44 -11.64 0.74
CA ARG A 545 -10.87 -10.22 0.74
C ARG A 545 -11.99 -9.87 -0.25
N THR A 546 -11.95 -10.42 -1.48
CA THR A 546 -12.97 -10.12 -2.50
C THR A 546 -14.29 -10.81 -2.17
N ILE A 547 -14.23 -12.06 -1.73
CA ILE A 547 -15.42 -12.80 -1.26
C ILE A 547 -15.94 -12.15 0.03
N TRP A 548 -15.07 -11.78 0.96
CA TRP A 548 -15.34 -11.15 2.25
C TRP A 548 -16.14 -9.85 2.07
N ARG A 549 -15.74 -8.99 1.14
CA ARG A 549 -16.50 -7.78 0.81
C ARG A 549 -17.87 -8.09 0.22
N LEU A 550 -18.04 -9.18 -0.53
CA LEU A 550 -19.36 -9.54 -1.06
C LEU A 550 -20.30 -10.09 0.01
N LEU A 551 -19.78 -10.74 1.06
CA LEU A 551 -20.60 -11.31 2.12
C LEU A 551 -21.37 -10.22 2.90
N ALA A 552 -22.47 -10.58 3.55
CA ALA A 552 -23.09 -9.71 4.55
C ALA A 552 -22.23 -9.64 5.81
N PRO A 553 -22.31 -8.58 6.62
CA PRO A 553 -21.65 -8.56 7.91
C PRO A 553 -22.09 -9.75 8.77
N GLY A 554 -21.15 -10.35 9.51
CA GLY A 554 -21.38 -11.52 10.34
C GLY A 554 -20.11 -12.33 10.58
N ARG A 555 -20.24 -13.37 11.41
CA ARG A 555 -19.14 -14.30 11.70
C ARG A 555 -19.19 -15.47 10.71
N TYR A 556 -18.06 -15.82 10.11
CA TYR A 556 -17.97 -16.88 9.10
C TYR A 556 -16.84 -17.86 9.40
N GLY A 557 -17.14 -19.16 9.30
CA GLY A 557 -16.15 -20.22 9.23
C GLY A 557 -15.60 -20.38 7.82
N LEU A 558 -14.29 -20.47 7.68
CA LEU A 558 -13.58 -20.68 6.41
C LEU A 558 -12.74 -21.95 6.50
N ARG A 559 -12.74 -22.75 5.44
CA ARG A 559 -11.79 -23.86 5.26
C ARG A 559 -11.54 -24.16 3.79
N ARG A 560 -10.39 -24.77 3.51
CA ARG A 560 -10.10 -25.43 2.23
C ARG A 560 -10.24 -26.93 2.43
N TRP A 561 -11.12 -27.58 1.67
CA TRP A 561 -11.56 -28.94 1.95
C TRP A 561 -11.84 -29.72 0.66
N THR A 562 -11.67 -31.03 0.70
CA THR A 562 -11.86 -31.93 -0.44
C THR A 562 -12.84 -33.03 -0.05
N PRO A 563 -14.12 -32.97 -0.44
CA PRO A 563 -15.10 -34.01 -0.12
C PRO A 563 -14.81 -35.30 -0.89
N GLU A 564 -14.61 -36.40 -0.16
CA GLU A 564 -14.37 -37.73 -0.75
C GLU A 564 -15.61 -38.30 -1.44
N VAL A 565 -16.78 -38.05 -0.87
CA VAL A 565 -18.09 -38.41 -1.41
C VAL A 565 -18.92 -37.13 -1.45
N TYR A 566 -19.60 -36.86 -2.56
CA TYR A 566 -20.50 -35.73 -2.67
C TYR A 566 -21.58 -36.02 -3.69
N TYR A 567 -22.72 -35.36 -3.54
CA TYR A 567 -23.83 -35.46 -4.46
C TYR A 567 -24.20 -34.08 -5.02
N VAL A 568 -24.26 -33.97 -6.35
CA VAL A 568 -24.66 -32.72 -7.01
C VAL A 568 -26.15 -32.78 -7.31
N GLN A 569 -26.92 -31.96 -6.60
CA GLN A 569 -28.36 -31.89 -6.83
C GLN A 569 -28.63 -31.05 -8.09
N SER A 570 -29.04 -31.70 -9.17
CA SER A 570 -29.41 -31.00 -10.40
C SER A 570 -30.61 -30.07 -10.18
N THR A 571 -30.43 -28.80 -10.53
CA THR A 571 -31.48 -27.77 -10.55
C THR A 571 -32.19 -27.69 -11.91
N ALA A 572 -31.80 -28.55 -12.88
CA ALA A 572 -32.19 -28.47 -14.29
C ALA A 572 -33.70 -28.47 -14.57
N GLU A 573 -34.52 -28.96 -13.64
CA GLU A 573 -35.97 -29.02 -13.82
C GLU A 573 -36.76 -28.06 -12.93
N ARG A 574 -36.18 -27.50 -11.84
CA ARG A 574 -36.89 -26.60 -10.90
C ARG A 574 -35.94 -25.62 -10.21
N ARG A 575 -36.38 -24.35 -10.11
CA ARG A 575 -35.68 -23.21 -9.49
C ARG A 575 -35.60 -23.26 -7.94
N TYR A 576 -36.18 -24.29 -7.33
CA TYR A 576 -36.19 -24.56 -5.89
C TYR A 576 -35.94 -26.05 -5.69
N THR A 577 -35.05 -26.41 -4.77
CA THR A 577 -34.80 -27.80 -4.33
C THR A 577 -35.60 -28.05 -3.06
N SER A 578 -36.54 -28.99 -3.10
CA SER A 578 -37.32 -29.44 -1.92
C SER A 578 -36.89 -30.85 -1.53
N TRP A 579 -36.57 -31.08 -0.25
CA TRP A 579 -36.35 -32.42 0.30
C TRP A 579 -37.66 -33.01 0.88
N TYR A 580 -37.72 -34.35 1.00
CA TYR A 580 -38.84 -35.17 1.52
C TYR A 580 -38.39 -36.04 2.70
N VAL A 581 -39.20 -36.11 3.78
CA VAL A 581 -38.77 -36.73 5.05
C VAL A 581 -38.78 -38.22 4.76
N GLY A 582 -37.63 -38.85 4.95
CA GLY A 582 -37.47 -40.30 4.78
C GLY A 582 -36.59 -40.73 3.61
N ILE A 583 -35.97 -39.82 2.86
CA ILE A 583 -34.72 -40.14 2.16
C ILE A 583 -33.60 -39.55 3.02
N THR A 584 -33.25 -40.26 4.10
CA THR A 584 -31.85 -40.23 4.49
C THR A 584 -31.08 -40.76 3.28
N THR A 585 -30.09 -40.03 2.81
CA THR A 585 -28.98 -40.62 2.04
C THR A 585 -27.81 -40.72 3.01
N PRO A 586 -27.85 -41.62 4.00
CA PRO A 586 -26.92 -41.63 5.12
C PRO A 586 -25.56 -42.24 4.73
N ASP A 587 -25.11 -42.00 3.49
CA ASP A 587 -23.89 -42.59 2.91
C ASP A 587 -23.32 -41.76 1.73
N LEU A 588 -23.84 -40.55 1.42
CA LEU A 588 -23.52 -39.84 0.16
C LEU A 588 -22.76 -38.51 0.30
N GLY A 589 -22.35 -38.13 1.52
CA GLY A 589 -21.59 -36.90 1.77
C GLY A 589 -22.37 -35.60 1.47
N PRO A 590 -21.70 -34.42 1.44
CA PRO A 590 -22.34 -33.12 1.25
C PRO A 590 -23.16 -33.04 -0.03
N VAL A 591 -24.30 -32.36 0.07
CA VAL A 591 -25.12 -32.00 -1.09
C VAL A 591 -24.65 -30.67 -1.64
N LEU A 592 -24.07 -30.69 -2.85
CA LEU A 592 -23.66 -29.49 -3.56
C LEU A 592 -24.77 -29.02 -4.50
N VAL A 593 -25.26 -27.80 -4.29
CA VAL A 593 -26.38 -27.21 -5.04
C VAL A 593 -25.84 -26.16 -6.01
N PRO A 594 -25.88 -26.41 -7.33
CA PRO A 594 -25.41 -25.46 -8.34
C PRO A 594 -26.31 -24.22 -8.40
N THR A 595 -25.72 -23.02 -8.27
CA THR A 595 -26.43 -21.73 -8.45
C THR A 595 -26.73 -21.36 -9.91
N ASP A 596 -26.27 -22.18 -10.87
CA ASP A 596 -26.40 -22.00 -12.31
C ASP A 596 -26.73 -23.35 -12.96
N GLN A 597 -26.96 -23.38 -14.28
CA GLN A 597 -27.35 -24.57 -15.02
C GLN A 597 -26.41 -25.76 -14.78
N TRP A 598 -27.00 -26.91 -14.47
CA TRP A 598 -26.30 -28.16 -14.26
C TRP A 598 -26.92 -29.30 -15.08
N PRO A 599 -26.15 -30.05 -15.88
CA PRO A 599 -24.73 -29.84 -16.18
C PRO A 599 -24.49 -28.49 -16.86
N PRO A 600 -23.30 -27.89 -16.68
CA PRO A 600 -22.96 -26.62 -17.31
C PRO A 600 -23.02 -26.70 -18.84
N PRO A 601 -23.57 -25.69 -19.53
CA PRO A 601 -23.78 -25.75 -20.98
C PRO A 601 -22.49 -25.57 -21.80
N ASP A 602 -21.47 -24.90 -21.24
CA ASP A 602 -20.18 -24.69 -21.90
C ASP A 602 -19.27 -25.92 -21.74
N ARG A 603 -19.34 -26.81 -22.73
CA ARG A 603 -18.54 -28.05 -22.74
C ARG A 603 -17.05 -27.78 -22.94
N ASP A 604 -16.68 -26.71 -23.63
CA ASP A 604 -15.28 -26.39 -23.91
C ASP A 604 -14.58 -25.98 -22.62
N ALA A 605 -15.24 -25.17 -21.78
CA ALA A 605 -14.74 -24.84 -20.44
C ALA A 605 -14.60 -26.09 -19.56
N VAL A 606 -15.56 -27.03 -19.58
CA VAL A 606 -15.46 -28.30 -18.83
C VAL A 606 -14.27 -29.13 -19.29
N HIS A 607 -14.06 -29.27 -20.60
CA HIS A 607 -12.92 -30.01 -21.15
C HIS A 607 -11.58 -29.34 -20.85
N GLU A 608 -11.54 -28.00 -20.84
CA GLU A 608 -10.36 -27.25 -20.44
C GLU A 608 -9.99 -27.51 -18.98
N TYR A 609 -10.94 -27.37 -18.04
CA TYR A 609 -10.68 -27.67 -16.63
C TYR A 609 -10.32 -29.13 -16.39
N ARG A 610 -10.92 -30.05 -17.15
CA ARG A 610 -10.58 -31.48 -17.05
C ARG A 610 -9.12 -31.73 -17.39
N ARG A 611 -8.60 -31.14 -18.47
CA ARG A 611 -7.18 -31.23 -18.83
C ARG A 611 -6.30 -30.68 -17.73
N MET A 612 -6.65 -29.51 -17.17
CA MET A 612 -5.92 -28.94 -16.03
C MET A 612 -5.86 -29.90 -14.84
N ILE A 613 -6.98 -30.54 -14.50
CA ILE A 613 -7.07 -31.51 -13.40
C ILE A 613 -6.21 -32.75 -13.68
N GLU A 614 -6.27 -33.28 -14.91
CA GLU A 614 -5.45 -34.39 -15.40
C GLU A 614 -3.94 -34.04 -15.35
N ASP A 615 -3.58 -32.78 -15.63
CA ASP A 615 -2.22 -32.22 -15.53
C ASP A 615 -1.76 -31.91 -14.10
N GLY A 616 -2.56 -32.29 -13.09
CA GLY A 616 -2.21 -32.13 -11.68
C GLY A 616 -2.61 -30.78 -11.06
N LYS A 617 -3.23 -29.87 -11.81
CA LYS A 617 -3.80 -28.64 -11.24
C LYS A 617 -5.03 -28.96 -10.40
N ARG A 618 -5.32 -28.11 -9.41
CA ARG A 618 -6.47 -28.26 -8.51
C ARG A 618 -7.29 -26.97 -8.45
N PRO A 619 -8.03 -26.63 -9.52
CA PRO A 619 -8.92 -25.47 -9.51
C PRO A 619 -9.96 -25.59 -8.38
N LEU A 620 -10.28 -24.48 -7.73
CA LEU A 620 -11.16 -24.48 -6.55
C LEU A 620 -12.63 -24.27 -6.94
N VAL A 621 -13.52 -25.00 -6.26
CA VAL A 621 -14.97 -24.79 -6.25
C VAL A 621 -15.32 -23.95 -5.02
N LEU A 622 -16.03 -22.83 -5.21
CA LEU A 622 -16.43 -21.97 -4.10
C LEU A 622 -17.82 -22.38 -3.59
N THR A 623 -17.89 -22.80 -2.33
CA THR A 623 -19.13 -23.24 -1.68
C THR A 623 -19.52 -22.35 -0.51
N MET A 624 -20.82 -22.19 -0.29
CA MET A 624 -21.40 -21.34 0.75
C MET A 624 -22.50 -22.06 1.53
N ARG A 625 -22.46 -21.98 2.87
CA ARG A 625 -23.38 -22.65 3.80
C ARG A 625 -23.93 -21.72 4.88
N ALA A 626 -25.18 -21.93 5.29
CA ALA A 626 -25.82 -21.12 6.34
C ALA A 626 -25.33 -21.43 7.77
N GLY A 627 -24.63 -22.55 7.95
CA GLY A 627 -24.02 -23.02 9.19
C GLY A 627 -22.78 -23.87 8.87
N PRO A 628 -21.81 -24.01 9.79
CA PRO A 628 -20.78 -25.04 9.67
C PRO A 628 -21.46 -26.42 9.72
N ALA A 629 -20.92 -27.40 8.98
CA ALA A 629 -21.43 -28.77 9.04
C ALA A 629 -21.04 -29.41 10.38
N GLU A 630 -22.03 -29.80 11.19
CA GLU A 630 -21.79 -30.70 12.33
C GLU A 630 -21.65 -32.15 11.87
N ASP A 631 -22.43 -32.52 10.85
CA ASP A 631 -22.31 -33.76 10.06
C ASP A 631 -22.30 -33.39 8.57
N GLU A 632 -21.29 -33.88 7.83
CA GLU A 632 -21.16 -33.59 6.40
C GLU A 632 -22.24 -34.29 5.56
N GLU A 633 -22.85 -35.36 6.08
CA GLU A 633 -23.91 -36.10 5.39
C GLU A 633 -25.24 -35.32 5.33
N ASP A 634 -25.44 -34.37 6.26
CA ASP A 634 -26.65 -33.55 6.35
C ASP A 634 -26.44 -32.10 5.90
N ALA A 635 -25.24 -31.76 5.42
CA ALA A 635 -24.87 -30.38 5.15
C ALA A 635 -24.99 -30.00 3.66
N VAL A 636 -25.82 -28.98 3.40
CA VAL A 636 -26.04 -28.42 2.06
C VAL A 636 -25.10 -27.25 1.80
N ALA A 637 -24.44 -27.25 0.64
CA ALA A 637 -23.57 -26.18 0.21
C ALA A 637 -23.95 -25.63 -1.17
N PHE A 638 -24.15 -24.32 -1.27
CA PHE A 638 -24.42 -23.64 -2.53
C PHE A 638 -23.13 -23.40 -3.30
N ILE A 639 -23.04 -23.87 -4.55
CA ILE A 639 -21.87 -23.60 -5.41
C ILE A 639 -22.03 -22.20 -6.00
N VAL A 640 -21.24 -21.26 -5.53
CA VAL A 640 -21.29 -19.85 -6.00
C VAL A 640 -20.46 -19.67 -7.26
N ASP A 641 -19.32 -20.35 -7.35
CA ASP A 641 -18.51 -20.44 -8.57
C ASP A 641 -17.87 -21.83 -8.66
N GLY A 642 -17.69 -22.31 -9.89
CA GLY A 642 -16.98 -23.56 -10.15
C GLY A 642 -17.83 -24.69 -10.71
N HIS A 643 -19.03 -24.42 -11.24
CA HIS A 643 -19.90 -25.42 -11.87
C HIS A 643 -19.18 -26.21 -12.98
N HIS A 644 -18.42 -25.51 -13.83
CA HIS A 644 -17.61 -26.14 -14.89
C HIS A 644 -16.44 -26.96 -14.32
N LYS A 645 -15.86 -26.52 -13.20
CA LYS A 645 -14.75 -27.21 -12.51
C LYS A 645 -15.25 -28.48 -11.83
N LEU A 646 -16.38 -28.41 -11.14
CA LEU A 646 -17.02 -29.54 -10.49
C LEU A 646 -17.45 -30.60 -11.50
N ALA A 647 -18.00 -30.19 -12.66
CA ALA A 647 -18.30 -31.11 -13.76
C ALA A 647 -17.02 -31.74 -14.33
N ALA A 648 -15.92 -30.98 -14.42
CA ALA A 648 -14.63 -31.49 -14.85
C ALA A 648 -14.01 -32.49 -13.86
N TYR A 649 -14.10 -32.23 -12.54
CA TYR A 649 -13.69 -33.16 -11.47
C TYR A 649 -14.48 -34.47 -11.56
N ALA A 650 -15.80 -34.39 -11.72
CA ALA A 650 -16.66 -35.57 -11.90
C ALA A 650 -16.27 -36.38 -13.15
N LEU A 651 -15.93 -35.72 -14.26
CA LEU A 651 -15.47 -36.39 -15.48
C LEU A 651 -14.06 -36.98 -15.35
N ALA A 652 -13.20 -36.38 -14.53
CA ALA A 652 -11.84 -36.85 -14.26
C ALA A 652 -11.80 -37.98 -13.22
N GLY A 653 -12.88 -38.19 -12.46
CA GLY A 653 -12.91 -39.15 -11.36
C GLY A 653 -12.03 -38.74 -10.17
N VAL A 654 -11.87 -37.43 -9.96
CA VAL A 654 -11.05 -36.84 -8.89
C VAL A 654 -11.96 -36.01 -7.98
N ALA A 655 -11.76 -36.11 -6.67
CA ALA A 655 -12.50 -35.30 -5.69
C ALA A 655 -12.23 -33.79 -5.91
N PRO A 656 -13.25 -32.93 -5.85
CA PRO A 656 -13.09 -31.50 -6.06
C PRO A 656 -12.41 -30.86 -4.85
N HIS A 657 -11.50 -29.92 -5.09
CA HIS A 657 -11.02 -29.06 -4.02
C HIS A 657 -11.97 -27.87 -3.86
N CYS A 658 -12.48 -27.68 -2.65
CA CYS A 658 -13.46 -26.66 -2.30
C CYS A 658 -12.84 -25.59 -1.39
N LEU A 659 -13.19 -24.33 -1.64
CA LEU A 659 -13.09 -23.26 -0.65
C LEU A 659 -14.49 -23.09 -0.06
N ASP A 660 -14.64 -23.48 1.20
CA ASP A 660 -15.94 -23.59 1.85
C ASP A 660 -16.12 -22.47 2.88
N VAL A 661 -17.23 -21.74 2.74
CA VAL A 661 -17.58 -20.57 3.56
C VAL A 661 -18.89 -20.84 4.28
N ALA A 662 -18.85 -20.95 5.60
CA ALA A 662 -20.01 -21.20 6.44
C ALA A 662 -20.34 -19.95 7.27
N LYS A 663 -21.58 -19.45 7.23
CA LYS A 663 -22.01 -18.40 8.17
C LYS A 663 -22.22 -19.03 9.54
N SER A 664 -21.70 -18.43 10.60
CA SER A 664 -22.01 -18.82 11.98
C SER A 664 -23.42 -18.31 12.31
N SER A 665 -24.41 -19.18 12.33
CA SER A 665 -25.72 -18.87 12.92
C SER A 665 -25.64 -19.02 14.45
N GLU A 666 -26.35 -18.17 15.19
CA GLU A 666 -26.70 -18.51 16.57
C GLU A 666 -27.61 -19.76 16.50
N GLU A 667 -27.21 -20.84 17.15
CA GLU A 667 -27.90 -22.14 17.19
C GLU A 667 -29.32 -22.01 17.77
N VAL A 668 -30.28 -21.64 16.93
CA VAL A 668 -31.71 -21.74 17.22
C VAL A 668 -32.30 -22.60 16.11
N ALA A 669 -33.31 -23.43 16.38
CA ALA A 669 -34.01 -24.16 15.33
C ALA A 669 -34.96 -23.22 14.57
N CYS A 670 -35.13 -23.40 13.25
CA CYS A 670 -35.93 -22.48 12.43
C CYS A 670 -37.39 -22.45 12.90
N ALA A 671 -37.86 -21.33 13.44
CA ALA A 671 -39.26 -21.14 13.79
C ALA A 671 -40.07 -20.59 12.59
N PRO A 672 -41.41 -20.72 12.58
CA PRO A 672 -42.25 -20.23 11.47
C PRO A 672 -42.02 -18.74 11.13
N HIS A 673 -41.74 -17.90 12.12
CA HIS A 673 -41.49 -16.48 11.94
C HIS A 673 -40.10 -16.20 11.32
N ASP A 674 -39.12 -17.08 11.53
CA ASP A 674 -37.80 -17.00 10.91
C ASP A 674 -37.90 -17.26 9.41
N LEU A 675 -38.79 -18.17 9.00
CA LEU A 675 -39.04 -18.44 7.59
C LEU A 675 -39.61 -17.21 6.86
N VAL A 676 -40.47 -16.44 7.51
CA VAL A 676 -40.98 -15.16 6.97
C VAL A 676 -39.84 -14.14 6.79
N THR A 677 -38.88 -14.14 7.71
CA THR A 677 -37.68 -13.29 7.65
C THR A 677 -36.71 -13.74 6.55
N VAL A 678 -36.48 -15.03 6.39
CA VAL A 678 -35.65 -15.66 5.35
C VAL A 678 -36.20 -15.38 3.95
N VAL A 679 -37.53 -15.41 3.81
CA VAL A 679 -38.24 -15.18 2.56
C VAL A 679 -38.34 -13.68 2.22
N GLY A 680 -38.07 -12.79 3.18
CA GLY A 680 -37.91 -11.36 2.96
C GLY A 680 -39.19 -10.62 2.56
N GLY A 681 -40.36 -11.15 2.93
CA GLY A 681 -41.66 -10.54 2.59
C GLY A 681 -42.06 -10.65 1.12
N ASP A 682 -41.36 -11.44 0.31
CA ASP A 682 -41.72 -11.67 -1.09
C ASP A 682 -43.06 -12.46 -1.15
N PRO A 683 -44.13 -11.89 -1.74
CA PRO A 683 -45.46 -12.49 -1.69
C PRO A 683 -45.60 -13.76 -2.54
N GLU A 684 -44.75 -13.94 -3.56
CA GLU A 684 -44.74 -15.15 -4.39
C GLU A 684 -44.01 -16.28 -3.68
N LEU A 685 -42.91 -15.94 -3.03
CA LEU A 685 -42.06 -16.84 -2.27
C LEU A 685 -42.73 -17.26 -0.94
N ALA A 686 -43.46 -16.33 -0.29
CA ALA A 686 -44.34 -16.62 0.86
C ALA A 686 -45.52 -17.54 0.48
N ARG A 687 -46.04 -17.43 -0.75
CA ARG A 687 -47.06 -18.34 -1.28
C ARG A 687 -46.50 -19.74 -1.55
N LEU A 688 -45.24 -19.85 -1.98
CA LEU A 688 -44.54 -21.11 -2.24
C LEU A 688 -44.14 -21.83 -0.94
N THR A 689 -43.76 -21.09 0.10
CA THR A 689 -43.41 -21.63 1.43
C THR A 689 -44.60 -21.79 2.38
N ALA A 690 -45.82 -21.44 1.95
CA ALA A 690 -47.04 -21.54 2.76
C ALA A 690 -47.40 -22.98 3.22
N ASN A 691 -46.88 -24.01 2.54
CA ASN A 691 -47.03 -25.41 2.99
C ASN A 691 -46.06 -25.76 4.12
N LEU A 692 -44.85 -25.18 4.11
CA LEU A 692 -43.84 -25.29 5.16
C LEU A 692 -44.26 -24.54 6.43
N LEU A 693 -44.74 -23.30 6.28
CA LEU A 693 -45.31 -22.52 7.38
C LEU A 693 -46.44 -23.28 8.07
N ARG A 694 -47.37 -23.87 7.29
CA ARG A 694 -48.46 -24.71 7.83
C ARG A 694 -48.00 -26.03 8.46
N TYR A 695 -46.83 -26.54 8.09
CA TYR A 695 -46.24 -27.74 8.70
C TYR A 695 -45.57 -27.40 10.03
N LEU A 696 -44.81 -26.31 10.09
CA LEU A 696 -44.14 -25.80 11.30
C LEU A 696 -45.12 -25.21 12.33
N GLU A 697 -46.28 -24.72 11.89
CA GLU A 697 -47.36 -24.20 12.76
C GLU A 697 -48.29 -25.31 13.32
N LYS A 698 -48.19 -26.56 12.83
CA LYS A 698 -48.95 -27.67 13.42
C LYS A 698 -48.31 -28.06 14.75
N PRO A 699 -49.05 -28.05 15.86
CA PRO A 699 -48.55 -28.63 17.09
C PRO A 699 -48.37 -30.13 16.87
N THR A 700 -47.17 -30.64 17.17
CA THR A 700 -46.91 -32.08 17.36
C THR A 700 -47.79 -32.66 18.45
#